data_AF-A0A8R7QJG5-F1
#
_entry.id   AF-A0A8R7QJG5-F1
#
_cell.length_a   1.000
_cell.length_b   1.000
_cell.length_c   1.000
_cell.angle_alpha   90.00
_cell.angle_beta   90.00
_cell.angle_gamma   90.00
#
_symmetry.space_group_name_H-M   'P 1'
#
loop_
_entity.id
_entity.type
_entity.pdbx_description
1 polymer ?
#
loop_
_entity_poly.entity_id
_entity_poly.type
_entity_poly.pdbx_seq_one_letter_code
_entity_poly.pdbx_strand_id
1 'polypeptide(L)'
;MSNSPHSAGTAGTKRHQAKPKSRNENIIEESNVTTNIGHNAIGCKRPKREVARSNFSEKAFDLSEEDSLVTPKEIRIEEETEAVRYKLRQPTKQYAPWCDTVLKTARLAVSVIAILKEQTRASKLSFADVTKRVAEFERGHHAFISKDATLVERYVVVHGQIILQQFANYPDEYIRRCAFITGLVKKMEERGHTKLAMKKKSQVVRGGNLNPIAKMTPVSKRNLMRATTTKLVSRIWGDYYTTHFPEDSKEGGENDEQKVFEEEQEENEEDDAEGEVEVGEEHVSRTLPPTRSRVTSLDVCEEIKWEGQMVGKTPAGEALYRSVRVGDLSIPVGGAVTLEGDSGEAIMCSVEYMYETHDGTQMINGRVLQNGSDTVLGNATNEREVFFTNDCLQFKVGDMRESVTVNFQLIPWGHKCRKDQLEAIRAEKANAEDRKKKGLPVEYICKSLYCPEKGAFFSLPYEKMGNGTGTCSSCEERVAVGDEFKILSETSFVLKNVTYNVHDFLYIRPEFFPRVEGRGTYRAGRNVGLKPYVVCCLQSVNGASRSHKANLKSTKVSVRRLYRPDDISSDKAYSSDIREVYYSENIVSVPVAMIEGKCEVTAKDDLPNSNLPVVVEHAFYCEHLYDPGTGALKQLPTNVKLTLARKAPASRKNKGKQICDDEQAGSDKHKDETPEKSFSTLDIFAGCGGLSEGLHLAGASRTKWAIEYEEPAGQAFLQNHPEAAVFVENCNVILKAIMDKCGDVDDCVSTSEASAGAAKLSDEKVKNLPVPGEVEFINGGPPCQGFSWMNRFKQSPWSKVQCEMIPAFLSFAEYFRPRFFLLENVRNFVSFNKGQTFRLTLASLLEMGYQVRFGILEAGAYGVTQSRKRAFIWAAAHGETLPDWPEPMHVFASPELKINLPGGKYYAAARSTAGGAPFRSITVRDTIGDLPPVVNGASNPTIEYGGEPISWFQKKIRGDTLSLSDHISKKMNEVNLIRCKHIPKRPGCDWHDLPDEKVKLSTGKTVDLIPKYLLNTAKRNNQWKGLYGRLDWEGNFPTSVTYPQPMGRVGMCFHPDQDRIITVRECARSQGFPDGYHFVGNIRSKHRQIGNAVPPPLAYALGRKLKQAIDAKPLKLTEDMVQVGLNLSLGPI
;
A
#
# COMPACT_ATOMS: atom_id res chain seq x y z
N MET A 1 -70.84 9.12 26.38
CA MET A 1 -71.47 8.05 25.58
C MET A 1 -70.47 6.89 25.56
N SER A 2 -70.38 6.09 26.63
CA SER A 2 -71.28 4.99 27.05
C SER A 2 -71.06 3.74 26.19
N ASN A 3 -70.60 2.57 26.65
CA ASN A 3 -70.39 1.97 27.99
C ASN A 3 -69.32 0.85 27.79
N SER A 4 -68.29 0.57 28.62
CA SER A 4 -68.17 0.39 30.08
C SER A 4 -68.69 -1.01 30.57
N PRO A 5 -68.30 -1.54 31.76
CA PRO A 5 -67.14 -2.42 32.01
C PRO A 5 -67.44 -3.52 33.10
N HIS A 6 -66.41 -3.96 33.87
CA HIS A 6 -66.37 -4.67 35.18
C HIS A 6 -65.80 -6.10 35.15
N SER A 7 -65.01 -6.63 36.11
CA SER A 7 -64.56 -6.25 37.47
C SER A 7 -63.38 -7.18 37.86
N ALA A 8 -62.24 -6.72 38.40
CA ALA A 8 -61.89 -6.62 39.83
C ALA A 8 -62.05 -7.90 40.69
N GLY A 9 -60.96 -8.33 41.36
CA GLY A 9 -60.97 -9.34 42.43
C GLY A 9 -59.58 -9.63 43.02
N THR A 10 -59.43 -9.39 44.32
CA THR A 10 -58.21 -9.13 45.10
C THR A 10 -57.82 -10.31 46.03
N ALA A 11 -56.53 -10.36 46.44
CA ALA A 11 -55.98 -10.93 47.71
C ALA A 11 -56.11 -12.47 47.94
N GLY A 12 -55.25 -13.20 48.66
CA GLY A 12 -54.06 -12.94 49.45
C GLY A 12 -53.73 -14.18 50.31
N THR A 13 -52.43 -14.56 50.40
CA THR A 13 -51.70 -15.20 51.52
C THR A 13 -52.23 -16.47 52.25
N LYS A 14 -51.40 -17.54 52.36
CA LYS A 14 -50.70 -18.00 53.60
C LYS A 14 -50.15 -19.45 53.58
N ARG A 15 -48.88 -19.56 54.02
CA ARG A 15 -48.23 -20.49 54.99
C ARG A 15 -48.14 -22.03 54.79
N HIS A 16 -46.87 -22.48 54.83
CA HIS A 16 -46.22 -23.55 55.61
C HIS A 16 -46.79 -24.97 55.69
N GLN A 17 -45.96 -25.98 55.36
CA GLN A 17 -45.28 -26.89 56.32
C GLN A 17 -44.37 -27.92 55.60
N ALA A 18 -43.52 -28.59 56.36
CA ALA A 18 -42.22 -29.17 55.99
C ALA A 18 -42.15 -30.72 56.01
N LYS A 19 -41.26 -31.29 55.16
CA LYS A 19 -40.35 -32.49 55.28
C LYS A 19 -40.93 -33.88 55.72
N PRO A 20 -40.26 -35.06 55.49
CA PRO A 20 -38.79 -35.32 55.51
C PRO A 20 -38.14 -36.45 54.63
N LYS A 21 -36.77 -36.47 54.61
CA LYS A 21 -35.73 -37.57 54.57
C LYS A 21 -35.54 -38.48 53.32
N SER A 22 -34.40 -38.48 52.58
CA SER A 22 -33.01 -39.08 52.72
C SER A 22 -32.93 -40.62 52.55
N ARG A 23 -32.01 -41.30 51.81
CA ARG A 23 -30.51 -41.38 51.85
C ARG A 23 -30.02 -42.48 50.83
N ASN A 24 -28.87 -42.42 50.11
CA ASN A 24 -27.51 -42.99 50.34
C ASN A 24 -26.68 -42.84 49.02
N GLU A 25 -25.44 -42.31 48.91
CA GLU A 25 -24.06 -42.83 49.23
C GLU A 25 -23.63 -44.06 48.36
N ASN A 26 -22.42 -44.28 47.77
CA ASN A 26 -21.05 -43.68 47.70
C ASN A 26 -20.26 -44.32 46.49
N ILE A 27 -19.43 -43.60 45.70
CA ILE A 27 -17.92 -43.46 45.60
C ILE A 27 -17.10 -44.64 44.94
N ILE A 28 -16.06 -44.26 44.15
CA ILE A 28 -14.75 -44.91 43.78
C ILE A 28 -14.74 -45.65 42.41
N GLU A 29 -14.04 -45.26 41.32
CA GLU A 29 -12.62 -44.96 40.97
C GLU A 29 -11.94 -46.09 40.13
N GLU A 30 -11.28 -45.67 39.06
CA GLU A 30 -10.08 -46.19 38.36
C GLU A 30 -9.96 -47.54 37.60
N SER A 31 -9.60 -47.36 36.31
CA SER A 31 -8.42 -47.91 35.61
C SER A 31 -8.47 -49.23 34.80
N ASN A 32 -8.04 -49.04 33.53
CA ASN A 32 -7.38 -49.88 32.52
C ASN A 32 -7.00 -51.35 32.85
N VAL A 33 -7.14 -52.24 31.86
CA VAL A 33 -6.02 -52.95 31.17
C VAL A 33 -6.54 -53.89 30.06
N THR A 34 -5.76 -53.94 28.99
CA THR A 34 -5.76 -54.73 27.75
C THR A 34 -5.78 -56.26 27.91
N THR A 35 -6.43 -57.01 27.00
CA THR A 35 -5.79 -57.97 26.05
C THR A 35 -6.78 -58.84 25.24
N ASN A 36 -6.63 -58.76 23.90
CA ASN A 36 -6.48 -59.83 22.91
C ASN A 36 -7.50 -60.97 22.64
N ILE A 37 -7.76 -61.10 21.31
CA ILE A 37 -8.01 -62.29 20.47
C ILE A 37 -9.47 -62.68 20.14
N GLY A 38 -9.80 -62.56 18.84
CA GLY A 38 -10.24 -63.73 18.04
C GLY A 38 -11.71 -63.85 17.62
N HIS A 39 -12.06 -63.22 16.49
CA HIS A 39 -13.05 -63.61 15.46
C HIS A 39 -14.32 -64.42 15.83
N ASN A 40 -15.51 -63.82 15.63
CA ASN A 40 -16.37 -64.14 14.48
C ASN A 40 -17.64 -63.29 14.35
N ALA A 41 -17.98 -62.98 13.10
CA ALA A 41 -19.31 -62.83 12.51
C ALA A 41 -20.28 -61.68 12.91
N ILE A 42 -20.54 -60.85 11.90
CA ILE A 42 -21.85 -60.29 11.48
C ILE A 42 -22.47 -59.24 12.43
N GLY A 43 -22.10 -57.99 12.19
CA GLY A 43 -22.75 -56.81 12.80
C GLY A 43 -23.90 -56.27 11.94
N CYS A 44 -25.10 -56.23 12.52
CA CYS A 44 -26.23 -55.44 12.04
C CYS A 44 -26.54 -54.36 13.08
N LYS A 45 -26.15 -53.10 12.83
CA LYS A 45 -26.71 -51.91 13.50
C LYS A 45 -26.71 -50.70 12.55
N ARG A 46 -27.89 -50.07 12.45
CA ARG A 46 -28.21 -48.84 11.72
C ARG A 46 -27.36 -47.64 12.13
N PRO A 47 -27.08 -46.71 11.18
CA PRO A 47 -26.89 -45.29 11.49
C PRO A 47 -27.98 -44.38 10.91
N LYS A 48 -28.32 -43.39 11.73
CA LYS A 48 -28.64 -41.97 11.47
C LYS A 48 -29.05 -41.57 10.04
N ARG A 49 -30.21 -40.91 9.94
CA ARG A 49 -30.71 -40.17 8.77
C ARG A 49 -29.75 -39.03 8.40
N GLU A 50 -28.96 -39.23 7.34
CA GLU A 50 -28.45 -38.17 6.49
C GLU A 50 -29.56 -37.67 5.57
N VAL A 51 -29.73 -36.34 5.49
CA VAL A 51 -30.50 -35.71 4.42
C VAL A 51 -29.56 -35.55 3.24
N ALA A 52 -29.68 -36.47 2.27
CA ALA A 52 -28.87 -36.49 1.07
C ALA A 52 -29.08 -35.21 0.23
N ARG A 53 -27.97 -34.54 -0.07
CA ARG A 53 -27.85 -33.62 -1.21
C ARG A 53 -27.79 -34.47 -2.48
N SER A 54 -28.73 -34.31 -3.40
CA SER A 54 -28.59 -34.84 -4.75
C SER A 54 -27.61 -33.97 -5.54
N ASN A 55 -26.40 -34.49 -5.75
CA ASN A 55 -25.47 -34.00 -6.76
C ASN A 55 -25.85 -34.65 -8.10
N PHE A 56 -26.47 -33.92 -9.02
CA PHE A 56 -26.52 -34.35 -10.42
C PHE A 56 -25.08 -34.40 -10.94
N SER A 57 -24.53 -35.61 -11.12
CA SER A 57 -23.24 -35.81 -11.76
C SER A 57 -23.41 -35.72 -13.29
N GLU A 58 -22.85 -34.68 -13.89
CA GLU A 58 -22.86 -34.45 -15.33
C GLU A 58 -21.91 -35.43 -16.04
N LYS A 59 -22.45 -36.36 -16.84
CA LYS A 59 -21.72 -37.12 -17.87
C LYS A 59 -22.47 -37.06 -19.20
N ALA A 60 -21.69 -37.11 -20.28
CA ALA A 60 -22.06 -36.84 -21.67
C ALA A 60 -23.21 -37.72 -22.21
N PHE A 61 -24.03 -37.15 -23.10
CA PHE A 61 -24.88 -37.94 -23.99
C PHE A 61 -23.99 -38.58 -25.06
N ASP A 62 -23.98 -39.90 -25.11
CA ASP A 62 -23.22 -40.66 -26.11
C ASP A 62 -24.02 -40.69 -27.43
N LEU A 63 -23.42 -40.20 -28.51
CA LEU A 63 -23.98 -40.22 -29.87
C LEU A 63 -22.99 -40.97 -30.77
N SER A 64 -22.92 -42.29 -30.61
CA SER A 64 -22.21 -43.17 -31.54
C SER A 64 -23.10 -43.45 -32.77
N GLU A 65 -22.63 -43.12 -33.97
CA GLU A 65 -23.24 -43.51 -35.25
C GLU A 65 -22.96 -44.97 -35.56
N GLU A 66 -23.99 -45.74 -35.92
CA GLU A 66 -23.91 -46.80 -36.94
C GLU A 66 -25.33 -47.10 -37.50
N ASP A 67 -25.42 -47.01 -38.82
CA ASP A 67 -26.43 -47.53 -39.76
C ASP A 67 -27.94 -47.15 -39.68
N SER A 68 -28.39 -46.56 -40.80
CA SER A 68 -29.70 -46.68 -41.45
C SER A 68 -30.96 -46.14 -40.73
N LEU A 69 -31.67 -45.21 -41.39
CA LEU A 69 -33.10 -44.88 -41.22
C LEU A 69 -33.76 -45.21 -39.86
N VAL A 70 -33.45 -44.45 -38.80
CA VAL A 70 -34.22 -44.51 -37.54
C VAL A 70 -34.49 -43.11 -36.98
N THR A 71 -35.77 -42.79 -36.83
CA THR A 71 -36.30 -41.63 -36.09
C THR A 71 -35.70 -41.55 -34.67
N PRO A 72 -35.39 -40.36 -34.11
CA PRO A 72 -34.76 -40.24 -32.80
C PRO A 72 -35.73 -40.61 -31.68
N LYS A 73 -35.81 -41.90 -31.34
CA LYS A 73 -36.65 -42.41 -30.25
C LYS A 73 -35.81 -42.64 -28.99
N GLU A 74 -36.12 -41.82 -27.98
CA GLU A 74 -35.65 -41.84 -26.57
C GLU A 74 -34.25 -41.28 -26.26
N ILE A 75 -34.22 -40.03 -25.78
CA ILE A 75 -33.12 -39.54 -24.92
C ILE A 75 -33.31 -40.15 -23.53
N ARG A 76 -32.36 -40.96 -23.07
CA ARG A 76 -32.37 -41.58 -21.73
C ARG A 76 -31.45 -40.81 -20.81
N ILE A 77 -31.91 -40.50 -19.60
CA ILE A 77 -31.11 -39.83 -18.56
C ILE A 77 -30.66 -40.90 -17.57
N GLU A 78 -29.35 -41.01 -17.34
CA GLU A 78 -28.77 -41.91 -16.34
C GLU A 78 -28.10 -41.08 -15.23
N GLU A 79 -28.27 -41.50 -13.97
CA GLU A 79 -27.65 -40.88 -12.81
C GLU A 79 -26.74 -41.91 -12.13
N GLU A 80 -25.49 -41.56 -11.84
CA GLU A 80 -24.53 -42.46 -11.22
C GLU A 80 -24.11 -41.92 -9.85
N THR A 81 -24.32 -42.73 -8.82
CA THR A 81 -23.83 -42.50 -7.45
C THR A 81 -22.57 -43.33 -7.21
N GLU A 82 -21.82 -43.07 -6.14
CA GLU A 82 -20.58 -43.80 -5.81
C GLU A 82 -20.77 -45.33 -5.66
N ALA A 83 -22.02 -45.82 -5.56
CA ALA A 83 -22.34 -47.24 -5.42
C ALA A 83 -23.17 -47.85 -6.56
N VAL A 84 -24.04 -47.09 -7.25
CA VAL A 84 -25.01 -47.63 -8.23
C VAL A 84 -25.32 -46.62 -9.36
N ARG A 85 -25.55 -47.14 -10.58
CA ARG A 85 -26.06 -46.40 -11.73
C ARG A 85 -27.57 -46.60 -11.89
N TYR A 86 -28.32 -45.50 -11.85
CA TYR A 86 -29.77 -45.43 -12.03
C TYR A 86 -30.12 -45.03 -13.45
N LYS A 87 -31.06 -45.73 -14.08
CA LYS A 87 -31.68 -45.33 -15.35
C LYS A 87 -33.02 -44.65 -15.07
N LEU A 88 -33.10 -43.34 -15.29
CA LEU A 88 -34.31 -42.56 -15.04
C LEU A 88 -35.33 -42.83 -16.16
N ARG A 89 -36.56 -43.19 -15.79
CA ARG A 89 -37.64 -43.54 -16.75
C ARG A 89 -38.58 -42.37 -17.00
N GLN A 90 -39.47 -42.05 -16.06
CA GLN A 90 -40.41 -40.94 -16.18
C GLN A 90 -40.25 -39.99 -14.99
N PRO A 91 -40.14 -38.68 -15.22
CA PRO A 91 -40.10 -37.71 -14.14
C PRO A 91 -41.44 -37.68 -13.42
N THR A 92 -41.42 -37.55 -12.10
CA THR A 92 -42.65 -37.32 -11.32
C THR A 92 -43.26 -35.97 -11.71
N LYS A 93 -44.57 -35.78 -11.48
CA LYS A 93 -45.29 -34.54 -11.84
C LYS A 93 -44.62 -33.25 -11.33
N GLN A 94 -43.91 -33.32 -10.21
CA GLN A 94 -43.16 -32.20 -9.63
C GLN A 94 -41.93 -31.80 -10.46
N TYR A 95 -41.22 -32.75 -11.07
CA TYR A 95 -39.98 -32.51 -11.82
C TYR A 95 -40.17 -32.54 -13.33
N ALA A 96 -41.34 -32.95 -13.83
CA ALA A 96 -41.65 -32.98 -15.26
C ALA A 96 -41.35 -31.65 -16.00
N PRO A 97 -41.72 -30.46 -15.48
CA PRO A 97 -41.41 -29.20 -16.17
C PRO A 97 -39.90 -28.91 -16.32
N TRP A 98 -39.10 -29.38 -15.37
CA TRP A 98 -37.64 -29.21 -15.39
C TRP A 98 -36.99 -30.19 -16.37
N CYS A 99 -37.37 -31.47 -16.30
CA CYS A 99 -36.88 -32.51 -17.21
C CYS A 99 -37.28 -32.23 -18.67
N ASP A 100 -38.51 -31.79 -18.92
CA ASP A 100 -39.01 -31.51 -20.26
C ASP A 100 -38.20 -30.38 -20.94
N THR A 101 -37.82 -29.35 -20.18
CA THR A 101 -37.02 -28.23 -20.69
C THR A 101 -35.61 -28.66 -21.08
N VAL A 102 -34.97 -29.49 -20.25
CA VAL A 102 -33.63 -30.04 -20.54
C VAL A 102 -33.68 -30.97 -21.75
N LEU A 103 -34.63 -31.89 -21.81
CA LEU A 103 -34.80 -32.82 -22.93
C LEU A 103 -35.11 -32.08 -24.24
N LYS A 104 -35.97 -31.05 -24.19
CA LYS A 104 -36.28 -30.21 -25.35
C LYS A 104 -35.05 -29.47 -25.86
N THR A 105 -34.20 -28.99 -24.96
CA THR A 105 -32.95 -28.30 -25.31
C THR A 105 -31.90 -29.26 -25.88
N ALA A 106 -31.79 -30.47 -25.34
CA ALA A 106 -30.91 -31.51 -25.90
C ALA A 106 -31.34 -31.94 -27.31
N ARG A 107 -32.65 -32.15 -27.53
CA ARG A 107 -33.22 -32.43 -28.87
C ARG A 107 -32.93 -31.29 -29.85
N LEU A 108 -33.07 -30.05 -29.39
CA LEU A 108 -32.73 -28.88 -30.20
C LEU A 108 -31.25 -28.87 -30.60
N ALA A 109 -30.33 -29.15 -29.66
CA ALA A 109 -28.89 -29.24 -29.97
C ALA A 109 -28.60 -30.31 -31.03
N VAL A 110 -29.21 -31.49 -30.93
CA VAL A 110 -29.09 -32.57 -31.93
C VAL A 110 -29.63 -32.13 -33.30
N SER A 111 -30.79 -31.48 -33.35
CA SER A 111 -31.33 -30.96 -34.61
C SER A 111 -30.46 -29.86 -35.23
N VAL A 112 -29.82 -29.01 -34.42
CA VAL A 112 -28.86 -28.02 -34.95
C VAL A 112 -27.62 -28.71 -35.51
N ILE A 113 -27.10 -29.74 -34.84
CA ILE A 113 -25.99 -30.55 -35.36
C ILE A 113 -26.36 -31.19 -36.71
N ALA A 114 -27.58 -31.72 -36.85
CA ALA A 114 -28.06 -32.28 -38.12
C ALA A 114 -28.11 -31.21 -39.24
N ILE A 115 -28.65 -30.02 -38.95
CA ILE A 115 -28.66 -28.89 -39.89
C ILE A 115 -27.24 -28.51 -40.34
N LEU A 116 -26.26 -28.56 -39.43
CA LEU A 116 -24.87 -28.24 -39.73
C LEU A 116 -24.18 -29.35 -40.54
N LYS A 117 -24.51 -30.63 -40.30
CA LYS A 117 -24.01 -31.78 -41.07
C LYS A 117 -24.48 -31.78 -42.53
N GLU A 118 -25.70 -31.32 -42.79
CA GLU A 118 -26.26 -31.23 -44.15
C GLU A 118 -25.58 -30.16 -45.02
N GLN A 119 -24.71 -29.31 -44.46
CA GLN A 119 -23.99 -28.30 -45.24
C GLN A 119 -22.63 -28.82 -45.71
N THR A 120 -22.31 -28.60 -46.99
CA THR A 120 -21.00 -28.97 -47.60
C THR A 120 -19.80 -28.38 -46.88
N ARG A 121 -19.97 -27.28 -46.13
CA ARG A 121 -19.02 -26.76 -45.14
C ARG A 121 -19.78 -26.39 -43.86
N ALA A 122 -19.63 -27.21 -42.81
CA ALA A 122 -20.29 -27.01 -41.50
C ALA A 122 -20.03 -25.63 -40.85
N SER A 123 -18.96 -24.93 -41.26
CA SER A 123 -18.57 -23.62 -40.73
C SER A 123 -19.38 -22.42 -41.27
N LYS A 124 -20.32 -22.61 -42.22
CA LYS A 124 -20.96 -21.48 -42.93
C LYS A 124 -22.20 -20.89 -42.28
N LEU A 125 -22.98 -21.65 -41.52
CA LEU A 125 -24.23 -21.13 -40.94
C LEU A 125 -23.92 -20.26 -39.72
N SER A 126 -24.29 -18.99 -39.80
CA SER A 126 -24.19 -18.08 -38.67
C SER A 126 -25.24 -18.42 -37.61
N PHE A 127 -25.10 -17.81 -36.43
CA PHE A 127 -26.11 -17.89 -35.38
C PHE A 127 -27.51 -17.51 -35.88
N ALA A 128 -27.61 -16.43 -36.67
CA ALA A 128 -28.88 -15.97 -37.23
C ALA A 128 -29.49 -16.99 -38.20
N ASP A 129 -28.67 -17.60 -39.08
CA ASP A 129 -29.14 -18.57 -40.07
C ASP A 129 -29.72 -19.82 -39.40
N VAL A 130 -29.06 -20.33 -38.37
CA VAL A 130 -29.54 -21.49 -37.60
C VAL A 130 -30.84 -21.16 -36.87
N THR A 131 -30.92 -20.00 -36.20
CA THR A 131 -32.17 -19.62 -35.50
C THR A 131 -33.35 -19.46 -36.45
N LYS A 132 -33.12 -18.98 -37.68
CA LYS A 132 -34.15 -18.88 -38.72
C LYS A 132 -34.61 -20.26 -39.18
N ARG A 133 -33.69 -21.19 -39.47
CA ARG A 133 -34.03 -22.57 -39.87
C ARG A 133 -34.76 -23.34 -38.77
N VAL A 134 -34.38 -23.15 -37.51
CA VAL A 134 -35.11 -23.74 -36.37
C VAL A 134 -36.54 -23.17 -36.26
N ALA A 135 -36.74 -21.89 -36.60
CA ALA A 135 -38.07 -21.29 -36.63
C ALA A 135 -38.96 -21.84 -37.77
N GLU A 136 -38.37 -22.46 -38.79
CA GLU A 136 -39.10 -23.06 -39.91
C GLU A 136 -39.67 -24.45 -39.56
N PHE A 137 -39.19 -25.11 -38.50
CA PHE A 137 -39.71 -26.40 -38.03
C PHE A 137 -41.24 -26.40 -37.84
N GLU A 138 -41.90 -27.49 -38.21
CA GLU A 138 -43.34 -27.65 -38.02
C GLU A 138 -43.69 -27.91 -36.55
N ARG A 139 -44.94 -27.61 -36.14
CA ARG A 139 -45.37 -27.77 -34.73
C ARG A 139 -45.25 -29.21 -34.22
N GLY A 140 -45.25 -30.20 -35.11
CA GLY A 140 -45.03 -31.61 -34.79
C GLY A 140 -43.55 -32.01 -34.63
N HIS A 141 -42.60 -31.14 -34.98
CA HIS A 141 -41.17 -31.46 -34.91
C HIS A 141 -40.65 -31.46 -33.47
N HIS A 142 -39.86 -32.45 -33.10
CA HIS A 142 -39.39 -32.67 -31.71
C HIS A 142 -38.51 -31.53 -31.15
N ALA A 143 -37.92 -30.71 -32.01
CA ALA A 143 -37.14 -29.52 -31.66
C ALA A 143 -37.86 -28.19 -31.93
N PHE A 144 -39.18 -28.22 -32.19
CA PHE A 144 -39.96 -27.01 -32.42
C PHE A 144 -40.03 -26.12 -31.16
N ILE A 145 -39.61 -24.86 -31.31
CA ILE A 145 -39.67 -23.84 -30.25
C ILE A 145 -40.79 -22.84 -30.54
N SER A 146 -40.71 -22.12 -31.66
CA SER A 146 -41.66 -21.11 -32.11
C SER A 146 -41.49 -20.85 -33.60
N LYS A 147 -42.52 -20.35 -34.29
CA LYS A 147 -42.40 -19.81 -35.66
C LYS A 147 -41.78 -18.40 -35.70
N ASP A 148 -41.69 -17.73 -34.55
CA ASP A 148 -41.02 -16.43 -34.41
C ASP A 148 -39.53 -16.62 -34.11
N ALA A 149 -38.69 -16.21 -35.06
CA ALA A 149 -37.23 -16.31 -34.96
C ALA A 149 -36.66 -15.58 -33.73
N THR A 150 -37.30 -14.51 -33.24
CA THR A 150 -36.84 -13.78 -32.05
C THR A 150 -37.07 -14.56 -30.76
N LEU A 151 -38.16 -15.35 -30.70
CA LEU A 151 -38.44 -16.26 -29.59
C LEU A 151 -37.51 -17.48 -29.63
N VAL A 152 -37.19 -17.98 -30.83
CA VAL A 152 -36.19 -19.04 -31.02
C VAL A 152 -34.81 -18.55 -30.57
N GLU A 153 -34.37 -17.38 -31.02
CA GLU A 153 -33.10 -16.76 -30.59
C GLU A 153 -33.05 -16.62 -29.06
N ARG A 154 -34.11 -16.08 -28.44
CA ARG A 154 -34.16 -15.94 -26.98
C ARG A 154 -34.04 -17.30 -26.28
N TYR A 155 -34.74 -18.32 -26.76
CA TYR A 155 -34.68 -19.67 -26.20
C TYR A 155 -33.28 -20.27 -26.32
N VAL A 156 -32.66 -20.18 -27.50
CA VAL A 156 -31.31 -20.69 -27.77
C VAL A 156 -30.27 -20.00 -26.90
N VAL A 157 -30.36 -18.69 -26.69
CA VAL A 157 -29.41 -17.95 -25.83
C VAL A 157 -29.60 -18.28 -24.35
N VAL A 158 -30.85 -18.34 -23.87
CA VAL A 158 -31.15 -18.66 -22.46
C VAL A 158 -30.68 -20.07 -22.09
N HIS A 159 -30.85 -21.03 -22.99
CA HIS A 159 -30.45 -22.43 -22.78
C HIS A 159 -29.10 -22.78 -23.42
N GLY A 160 -28.34 -21.76 -23.85
CA GLY A 160 -27.13 -21.93 -24.66
C GLY A 160 -26.05 -22.79 -24.01
N GLN A 161 -25.95 -22.78 -22.67
CA GLN A 161 -24.95 -23.59 -21.97
C GLN A 161 -25.12 -25.10 -22.21
N ILE A 162 -26.36 -25.60 -22.20
CA ILE A 162 -26.65 -27.02 -22.47
C ILE A 162 -26.26 -27.35 -23.91
N ILE A 163 -26.56 -26.44 -24.85
CA ILE A 163 -26.20 -26.59 -26.27
C ILE A 163 -24.68 -26.62 -26.43
N LEU A 164 -23.94 -25.68 -25.81
CA LEU A 164 -22.48 -25.64 -25.84
C LEU A 164 -21.85 -26.92 -25.29
N GLN A 165 -22.40 -27.49 -24.22
CA GLN A 165 -21.94 -28.77 -23.67
C GLN A 165 -22.14 -29.95 -24.64
N GLN A 166 -23.27 -30.01 -25.34
CA GLN A 166 -23.50 -31.04 -26.37
C GLN A 166 -22.49 -30.92 -27.52
N PHE A 167 -22.19 -29.70 -27.95
CA PHE A 167 -21.22 -29.45 -29.00
C PHE A 167 -19.78 -29.71 -28.55
N ALA A 168 -19.42 -29.43 -27.28
CA ALA A 168 -18.06 -29.60 -26.77
C ALA A 168 -17.56 -31.05 -26.87
N ASN A 169 -18.47 -32.02 -26.82
CA ASN A 169 -18.17 -33.45 -26.90
C ASN A 169 -18.44 -34.06 -28.28
N TYR A 170 -18.80 -33.25 -29.29
CA TYR A 170 -19.10 -33.77 -30.62
C TYR A 170 -17.81 -34.21 -31.35
N PRO A 171 -17.81 -35.33 -32.12
CA PRO A 171 -16.59 -35.84 -32.76
C PRO A 171 -15.97 -34.89 -33.79
N ASP A 172 -16.80 -34.22 -34.61
CA ASP A 172 -16.37 -33.34 -35.70
C ASP A 172 -15.92 -31.96 -35.19
N GLU A 173 -14.62 -31.65 -35.34
CA GLU A 173 -14.01 -30.40 -34.89
C GLU A 173 -14.57 -29.15 -35.60
N TYR A 174 -14.98 -29.25 -36.87
CA TYR A 174 -15.55 -28.13 -37.61
C TYR A 174 -16.95 -27.76 -37.09
N ILE A 175 -17.72 -28.76 -36.65
CA ILE A 175 -19.02 -28.53 -35.98
C ILE A 175 -18.80 -27.96 -34.57
N ARG A 176 -17.80 -28.44 -33.83
CA ARG A 176 -17.47 -27.89 -32.49
C ARG A 176 -17.13 -26.40 -32.51
N ARG A 177 -16.47 -25.94 -33.57
CA ARG A 177 -15.99 -24.54 -33.73
C ARG A 177 -16.73 -23.75 -34.81
N CYS A 178 -17.95 -24.16 -35.17
CA CYS A 178 -18.71 -23.50 -36.23
C CYS A 178 -19.16 -22.07 -35.86
N ALA A 179 -19.51 -21.26 -36.87
CA ALA A 179 -19.93 -19.86 -36.69
C ALA A 179 -21.19 -19.71 -35.81
N PHE A 180 -22.05 -20.73 -35.75
CA PHE A 180 -23.17 -20.80 -34.81
C PHE A 180 -22.71 -20.76 -33.34
N ILE A 181 -21.69 -21.54 -32.98
CA ILE A 181 -21.18 -21.63 -31.60
C ILE A 181 -20.53 -20.32 -31.17
N THR A 182 -19.69 -19.75 -32.03
CA THR A 182 -19.07 -18.44 -31.77
C THR A 182 -20.14 -17.34 -31.62
N GLY A 183 -21.18 -17.36 -32.44
CA GLY A 183 -22.29 -16.42 -32.34
C GLY A 183 -23.17 -16.62 -31.11
N LEU A 184 -23.39 -17.87 -30.69
CA LEU A 184 -24.12 -18.20 -29.46
C LEU A 184 -23.38 -17.70 -28.22
N VAL A 185 -22.08 -17.99 -28.09
CA VAL A 185 -21.25 -17.51 -26.97
C VAL A 185 -21.30 -15.99 -26.86
N LYS A 186 -21.10 -15.29 -27.98
CA LYS A 186 -21.18 -13.83 -28.03
C LYS A 186 -22.55 -13.29 -27.60
N LYS A 187 -23.65 -13.91 -28.04
CA LYS A 187 -25.03 -13.52 -27.65
C LYS A 187 -25.33 -13.81 -26.19
N MET A 188 -24.76 -14.87 -25.62
CA MET A 188 -24.84 -15.17 -24.18
C MET A 188 -24.08 -14.13 -23.36
N GLU A 189 -22.88 -13.73 -23.79
CA GLU A 189 -22.07 -12.68 -23.15
C GLU A 189 -22.76 -11.32 -23.18
N GLU A 190 -23.31 -10.91 -24.32
CA GLU A 190 -24.08 -9.66 -24.49
C GLU A 190 -25.27 -9.57 -23.51
N ARG A 191 -25.80 -10.71 -23.07
CA ARG A 191 -26.91 -10.81 -22.11
C ARG A 191 -26.47 -11.14 -20.68
N GLY A 192 -25.16 -11.24 -20.41
CA GLY A 192 -24.61 -11.52 -19.09
C GLY A 192 -24.83 -12.97 -18.61
N HIS A 193 -25.05 -13.92 -19.52
CA HIS A 193 -25.15 -15.35 -19.21
C HIS A 193 -23.75 -15.99 -19.22
N THR A 194 -23.03 -15.98 -18.09
CA THR A 194 -21.73 -16.68 -17.99
C THR A 194 -21.54 -17.35 -16.63
N LYS A 195 -21.74 -18.69 -16.54
CA LYS A 195 -21.09 -19.57 -15.55
C LYS A 195 -21.02 -21.03 -16.02
N LEU A 196 -19.86 -21.64 -15.71
CA LEU A 196 -19.51 -23.07 -15.61
C LEU A 196 -19.11 -23.84 -16.89
N ALA A 197 -17.81 -23.80 -17.19
CA ALA A 197 -17.09 -24.94 -17.76
C ALA A 197 -15.85 -25.24 -16.88
N MET A 198 -16.00 -26.11 -15.88
CA MET A 198 -14.86 -26.75 -15.23
C MET A 198 -14.46 -27.97 -16.08
N LYS A 199 -13.29 -27.93 -16.74
CA LYS A 199 -12.67 -29.15 -17.26
C LYS A 199 -11.65 -29.67 -16.24
N LYS A 200 -11.84 -30.90 -15.81
CA LYS A 200 -10.87 -31.67 -15.01
C LYS A 200 -9.84 -32.29 -15.99
N LYS A 201 -8.57 -31.85 -15.98
CA LYS A 201 -7.44 -32.64 -16.51
C LYS A 201 -6.14 -32.38 -15.74
N SER A 202 -5.36 -33.46 -15.65
CA SER A 202 -4.12 -33.65 -14.87
C SER A 202 -2.98 -32.70 -15.26
N GLN A 203 -2.25 -32.24 -14.22
CA GLN A 203 -1.11 -31.33 -14.26
C GLN A 203 0.09 -31.79 -15.09
N VAL A 204 0.66 -30.83 -15.82
CA VAL A 204 2.11 -30.57 -15.86
C VAL A 204 2.27 -29.06 -15.70
N VAL A 205 3.06 -28.62 -14.72
CA VAL A 205 3.26 -27.20 -14.35
C VAL A 205 4.22 -26.54 -15.34
N ARG A 206 3.78 -25.46 -16.00
CA ARG A 206 4.63 -24.44 -16.64
C ARG A 206 4.21 -23.07 -16.11
N GLY A 207 5.18 -22.24 -15.72
CA GLY A 207 4.93 -20.90 -15.18
C GLY A 207 4.40 -19.93 -16.26
N GLY A 208 3.41 -19.11 -15.90
CA GLY A 208 2.89 -18.06 -16.78
C GLY A 208 3.93 -16.97 -17.08
N ASN A 209 3.79 -16.30 -18.23
CA ASN A 209 4.66 -15.22 -18.65
C ASN A 209 4.47 -13.99 -17.72
N LEU A 210 5.49 -13.69 -16.92
CA LEU A 210 5.50 -12.59 -15.94
C LEU A 210 6.01 -11.26 -16.55
N ASN A 211 6.32 -11.25 -17.86
CA ASN A 211 6.80 -10.08 -18.59
C ASN A 211 5.62 -9.16 -19.00
N PRO A 212 5.51 -7.94 -18.44
CA PRO A 212 4.51 -6.96 -18.84
C PRO A 212 4.79 -6.39 -20.24
N ILE A 213 5.97 -6.61 -20.84
CA ILE A 213 6.42 -6.08 -22.14
C ILE A 213 6.30 -7.16 -23.26
N ALA A 214 5.90 -8.40 -22.94
CA ALA A 214 5.78 -9.47 -23.94
C ALA A 214 4.65 -9.20 -24.97
N LYS A 215 4.79 -9.76 -26.20
CA LYS A 215 3.82 -9.57 -27.29
C LYS A 215 2.46 -10.17 -26.91
N MET A 216 1.50 -9.33 -26.52
CA MET A 216 0.09 -9.72 -26.46
C MET A 216 -0.46 -9.87 -27.89
N THR A 217 -1.10 -11.00 -28.18
CA THR A 217 -1.85 -11.20 -29.43
C THR A 217 -2.97 -10.17 -29.52
N PRO A 218 -3.25 -9.61 -30.72
CA PRO A 218 -4.21 -8.52 -30.86
C PRO A 218 -5.63 -9.00 -30.54
N VAL A 219 -6.17 -8.57 -29.40
CA VAL A 219 -7.57 -8.76 -29.04
C VAL A 219 -8.39 -7.73 -29.82
N SER A 220 -9.20 -8.20 -30.77
CA SER A 220 -10.02 -7.32 -31.60
C SER A 220 -11.03 -6.55 -30.72
N LYS A 221 -10.91 -5.21 -30.71
CA LYS A 221 -11.90 -4.14 -30.44
C LYS A 221 -11.49 -3.02 -29.47
N ARG A 222 -10.31 -3.07 -28.84
CA ARG A 222 -9.65 -1.88 -28.26
C ARG A 222 -8.14 -1.99 -28.49
N ASN A 223 -7.56 -1.08 -29.27
CA ASN A 223 -6.11 -1.03 -29.45
C ASN A 223 -5.49 -0.67 -28.09
N LEU A 224 -4.85 -1.64 -27.44
CA LEU A 224 -4.13 -1.43 -26.19
C LEU A 224 -2.79 -0.73 -26.53
N MET A 225 -2.60 0.51 -26.05
CA MET A 225 -1.38 1.29 -26.28
C MET A 225 -0.32 0.89 -25.26
N ARG A 226 0.83 0.38 -25.75
CA ARG A 226 1.97 0.01 -24.92
C ARG A 226 2.74 1.24 -24.42
N ALA A 227 3.57 1.05 -23.41
CA ALA A 227 4.41 2.10 -22.86
C ALA A 227 5.33 2.73 -23.91
N THR A 228 5.35 4.06 -23.96
CA THR A 228 6.40 4.84 -24.59
C THR A 228 7.56 4.96 -23.61
N THR A 229 8.75 4.55 -24.04
CA THR A 229 9.93 4.45 -23.17
C THR A 229 11.16 5.03 -23.82
N THR A 230 12.14 5.44 -23.00
CA THR A 230 13.50 5.69 -23.51
C THR A 230 14.24 4.38 -23.72
N LYS A 231 15.30 4.37 -24.54
CA LYS A 231 16.07 3.14 -24.80
C LYS A 231 16.64 2.52 -23.53
N LEU A 232 17.02 3.34 -22.55
CA LEU A 232 17.55 2.87 -21.27
C LEU A 232 16.50 2.04 -20.50
N VAL A 233 15.31 2.60 -20.29
CA VAL A 233 14.23 1.93 -19.55
C VAL A 233 13.75 0.67 -20.29
N SER A 234 13.57 0.79 -21.61
CA SER A 234 13.19 -0.34 -22.48
C SER A 234 14.15 -1.51 -22.34
N ARG A 235 15.47 -1.23 -22.33
CA ARG A 235 16.53 -2.22 -22.16
C ARG A 235 16.53 -2.85 -20.77
N ILE A 236 16.49 -2.06 -19.69
CA ILE A 236 16.55 -2.61 -18.30
C ILE A 236 15.45 -3.65 -18.10
N TRP A 237 14.22 -3.30 -18.50
CA TRP A 237 13.08 -4.18 -18.35
C TRP A 237 13.15 -5.36 -19.35
N GLY A 238 13.55 -5.11 -20.60
CA GLY A 238 13.71 -6.15 -21.62
C GLY A 238 14.78 -7.20 -21.27
N ASP A 239 15.96 -6.78 -20.84
CA ASP A 239 17.10 -7.63 -20.44
C ASP A 239 16.68 -8.56 -19.30
N TYR A 240 16.03 -8.01 -18.26
CA TYR A 240 15.59 -8.77 -17.09
C TYR A 240 14.62 -9.90 -17.47
N TYR A 241 13.58 -9.59 -18.24
CA TYR A 241 12.59 -10.60 -18.62
C TYR A 241 13.16 -11.62 -19.61
N THR A 242 14.06 -11.22 -20.51
CA THR A 242 14.71 -12.15 -21.44
C THR A 242 15.59 -13.15 -20.68
N THR A 243 16.30 -12.69 -19.65
CA THR A 243 17.24 -13.50 -18.87
C THR A 243 16.53 -14.45 -17.92
N HIS A 244 15.50 -13.97 -17.20
CA HIS A 244 14.83 -14.77 -16.16
C HIS A 244 13.57 -15.48 -16.66
N PHE A 245 13.04 -15.10 -17.83
CA PHE A 245 11.84 -15.67 -18.45
C PHE A 245 12.00 -15.80 -19.98
N PRO A 246 12.99 -16.55 -20.48
CA PRO A 246 13.20 -16.72 -21.92
C PRO A 246 11.95 -17.31 -22.59
N GLU A 247 11.48 -16.68 -23.68
CA GLU A 247 10.37 -17.18 -24.48
C GLU A 247 10.81 -18.44 -25.25
N ASP A 248 10.60 -19.63 -24.67
CA ASP A 248 10.66 -20.87 -25.44
C ASP A 248 9.46 -20.92 -26.39
N SER A 249 9.75 -20.72 -27.68
CA SER A 249 8.81 -20.85 -28.78
C SER A 249 8.15 -22.24 -28.81
N LYS A 250 6.88 -22.32 -28.39
CA LYS A 250 5.80 -23.14 -28.99
C LYS A 250 4.44 -22.82 -28.33
N GLU A 251 3.54 -22.35 -29.20
CA GLU A 251 2.09 -22.09 -29.07
C GLU A 251 1.39 -22.33 -27.72
N GLY A 252 0.87 -21.22 -27.19
CA GLY A 252 -0.47 -21.04 -26.60
C GLY A 252 -1.10 -22.19 -25.81
N GLY A 253 -0.95 -22.15 -24.49
CA GLY A 253 -1.82 -22.86 -23.55
C GLY A 253 -2.20 -21.96 -22.38
N GLU A 254 -3.49 -21.62 -22.28
CA GLU A 254 -4.07 -20.87 -21.16
C GLU A 254 -4.11 -21.75 -19.90
N ASN A 255 -3.50 -21.29 -18.80
CA ASN A 255 -3.68 -21.84 -17.45
C ASN A 255 -3.24 -20.78 -16.43
N ASP A 256 -4.17 -20.18 -15.67
CA ASP A 256 -3.81 -19.25 -14.58
C ASP A 256 -4.84 -19.17 -13.43
N GLU A 257 -5.73 -20.17 -13.25
CA GLU A 257 -6.80 -20.07 -12.23
C GLU A 257 -6.50 -20.79 -10.90
N GLN A 258 -5.45 -21.62 -10.81
CA GLN A 258 -5.21 -22.43 -9.61
C GLN A 258 -4.16 -21.86 -8.64
N LYS A 259 -3.29 -20.94 -9.09
CA LYS A 259 -2.43 -20.14 -8.18
C LYS A 259 -3.21 -19.11 -7.37
N VAL A 260 -4.39 -18.72 -7.86
CA VAL A 260 -5.20 -17.66 -7.26
C VAL A 260 -5.73 -18.06 -5.87
N PHE A 261 -5.99 -19.34 -5.58
CA PHE A 261 -6.58 -19.72 -4.29
C PHE A 261 -5.58 -19.87 -3.14
N GLU A 262 -4.34 -20.28 -3.42
CA GLU A 262 -3.29 -20.39 -2.39
C GLU A 262 -2.69 -19.00 -2.09
N GLU A 263 -2.43 -18.18 -3.11
CA GLU A 263 -2.01 -16.78 -2.92
C GLU A 263 -3.12 -15.94 -2.24
N GLU A 264 -4.41 -16.15 -2.55
CA GLU A 264 -5.51 -15.48 -1.84
C GLU A 264 -5.70 -15.96 -0.40
N GLN A 265 -5.25 -17.17 -0.02
CA GLN A 265 -5.34 -17.65 1.37
C GLN A 265 -4.22 -17.09 2.25
N GLU A 266 -2.97 -17.08 1.78
CA GLU A 266 -1.86 -16.44 2.51
C GLU A 266 -2.05 -14.91 2.59
N GLU A 267 -2.62 -14.26 1.55
CA GLU A 267 -2.89 -12.81 1.55
C GLU A 267 -4.09 -12.40 2.43
N ASN A 268 -5.09 -13.27 2.63
CA ASN A 268 -6.22 -12.97 3.53
C ASN A 268 -5.79 -13.01 5.01
N GLU A 269 -4.86 -13.90 5.40
CA GLU A 269 -4.42 -13.96 6.80
C GLU A 269 -3.66 -12.69 7.23
N GLU A 270 -2.95 -11.99 6.34
CA GLU A 270 -2.23 -10.75 6.68
C GLU A 270 -3.10 -9.48 6.79
N ASP A 271 -4.26 -9.43 6.11
CA ASP A 271 -5.18 -8.28 6.18
C ASP A 271 -6.38 -8.51 7.12
N ASP A 272 -6.76 -9.78 7.41
CA ASP A 272 -7.87 -10.13 8.31
C ASP A 272 -7.45 -10.54 9.74
N ALA A 273 -6.14 -10.71 10.04
CA ALA A 273 -5.64 -10.90 11.41
C ALA A 273 -5.75 -9.64 12.31
N GLU A 274 -6.78 -8.82 12.09
CA GLU A 274 -7.09 -7.62 12.88
C GLU A 274 -8.04 -7.92 14.07
N GLY A 275 -8.04 -9.15 14.58
CA GLY A 275 -8.74 -9.56 15.80
C GLY A 275 -7.78 -9.66 16.99
N GLU A 276 -8.02 -8.85 18.03
CA GLU A 276 -7.36 -8.82 19.35
C GLU A 276 -5.93 -9.38 19.40
N VAL A 277 -4.95 -8.54 19.03
CA VAL A 277 -3.54 -8.86 19.24
C VAL A 277 -3.13 -8.38 20.64
N GLU A 278 -2.96 -9.31 21.58
CA GLU A 278 -2.07 -9.10 22.73
C GLU A 278 -0.63 -9.00 22.19
N VAL A 279 -0.10 -7.79 22.10
CA VAL A 279 1.25 -7.53 21.62
C VAL A 279 2.23 -7.81 22.76
N GLY A 280 2.91 -8.95 22.70
CA GLY A 280 4.21 -9.11 23.33
C GLY A 280 5.25 -8.29 22.57
N GLU A 281 5.99 -7.43 23.27
CA GLU A 281 7.12 -6.68 22.71
C GLU A 281 8.24 -7.66 22.31
N GLU A 282 8.27 -8.12 21.06
CA GLU A 282 9.51 -8.64 20.47
C GLU A 282 10.39 -7.45 20.06
N HIS A 283 11.42 -7.20 20.85
CA HIS A 283 12.44 -6.21 20.61
C HIS A 283 13.07 -6.40 19.22
N VAL A 284 13.11 -5.31 18.44
CA VAL A 284 13.97 -5.15 17.26
C VAL A 284 15.39 -5.58 17.64
N SER A 285 15.85 -6.73 17.13
CA SER A 285 17.26 -7.07 17.22
C SER A 285 18.02 -6.10 16.33
N ARG A 286 18.66 -5.11 16.96
CA ARG A 286 19.71 -4.32 16.30
C ARG A 286 20.69 -5.32 15.69
N THR A 287 21.07 -5.10 14.43
CA THR A 287 22.16 -5.85 13.78
C THR A 287 23.38 -5.74 14.68
N LEU A 288 23.66 -6.80 15.45
CA LEU A 288 24.98 -6.97 16.03
C LEU A 288 25.93 -7.12 14.84
N PRO A 289 27.13 -6.52 14.89
CA PRO A 289 28.14 -6.79 13.87
C PRO A 289 28.29 -8.31 13.75
N PRO A 290 28.55 -8.86 12.56
CA PRO A 290 28.99 -10.25 12.44
C PRO A 290 30.17 -10.41 13.39
N THR A 291 29.94 -11.02 14.54
CA THR A 291 30.96 -11.15 15.58
C THR A 291 31.59 -12.49 15.29
N ARG A 292 32.69 -12.48 14.56
CA ARG A 292 33.40 -13.70 14.17
C ARG A 292 33.81 -14.46 15.44
N SER A 293 33.14 -15.58 15.72
CA SER A 293 33.56 -16.47 16.79
C SER A 293 34.68 -17.36 16.26
N ARG A 294 35.90 -17.15 16.80
CA ARG A 294 37.14 -17.92 16.58
C ARG A 294 36.97 -19.18 15.71
N VAL A 295 37.36 -19.10 14.44
CA VAL A 295 37.68 -20.27 13.61
C VAL A 295 39.20 -20.34 13.43
N THR A 296 39.70 -21.56 13.55
CA THR A 296 41.08 -22.02 13.40
C THR A 296 41.72 -21.57 12.10
N SER A 297 42.90 -20.95 12.20
CA SER A 297 43.74 -20.52 11.09
C SER A 297 44.12 -21.69 10.19
N LEU A 298 43.89 -21.54 8.88
CA LEU A 298 44.61 -22.29 7.87
C LEU A 298 46.03 -21.71 7.80
N ASP A 299 47.02 -22.50 8.25
CA ASP A 299 48.44 -22.20 8.09
C ASP A 299 48.80 -22.19 6.60
N VAL A 300 48.71 -21.03 5.95
CA VAL A 300 49.45 -20.73 4.73
C VAL A 300 50.31 -19.52 5.04
N CYS A 301 51.59 -19.80 5.32
CA CYS A 301 52.58 -18.80 5.70
C CYS A 301 53.06 -18.06 4.44
N GLU A 302 52.23 -17.19 3.87
CA GLU A 302 52.70 -16.18 2.91
C GLU A 302 53.39 -15.05 3.69
N GLU A 303 54.48 -14.51 3.14
CA GLU A 303 55.26 -13.47 3.82
C GLU A 303 54.48 -12.14 3.80
N ILE A 304 53.99 -11.70 4.97
CA ILE A 304 53.24 -10.46 5.12
C ILE A 304 54.18 -9.32 5.51
N LYS A 305 54.20 -8.24 4.70
CA LYS A 305 55.06 -7.06 4.94
C LYS A 305 54.32 -5.77 4.67
N TRP A 306 54.43 -4.80 5.58
CA TRP A 306 53.96 -3.44 5.30
C TRP A 306 54.76 -2.81 4.15
N GLU A 307 54.07 -2.09 3.28
CA GLU A 307 54.69 -1.30 2.22
C GLU A 307 54.70 0.18 2.58
N GLY A 308 55.90 0.76 2.63
CA GLY A 308 56.11 2.16 2.99
C GLY A 308 56.32 2.41 4.48
N GLN A 309 56.36 3.68 4.87
CA GLN A 309 56.56 4.10 6.26
C GLN A 309 55.23 4.29 6.99
N MET A 310 55.29 4.24 8.32
CA MET A 310 54.18 4.58 9.21
C MET A 310 53.65 5.98 8.90
N VAL A 311 52.32 6.08 8.71
CA VAL A 311 51.67 7.31 8.22
C VAL A 311 51.06 8.15 9.35
N GLY A 312 50.81 7.53 10.50
CA GLY A 312 50.09 8.14 11.61
C GLY A 312 49.74 7.13 12.68
N LYS A 313 48.84 7.49 13.59
CA LYS A 313 48.33 6.60 14.64
C LYS A 313 46.81 6.60 14.70
N THR A 314 46.20 5.47 15.08
CA THR A 314 44.77 5.40 15.43
C THR A 314 44.48 6.25 16.68
N PRO A 315 43.21 6.57 16.99
CA PRO A 315 42.84 7.20 18.26
C PRO A 315 43.30 6.42 19.52
N ALA A 316 43.50 5.10 19.37
CA ALA A 316 44.03 4.23 20.42
C ALA A 316 45.58 4.22 20.51
N GLY A 317 46.27 4.85 19.55
CA GLY A 317 47.73 4.97 19.53
C GLY A 317 48.48 3.91 18.70
N GLU A 318 47.75 3.07 17.96
CA GLU A 318 48.30 1.99 17.10
C GLU A 318 48.85 2.55 15.80
N ALA A 319 49.86 1.91 15.21
CA ALA A 319 50.55 2.45 14.04
C ALA A 319 49.77 2.23 12.74
N LEU A 320 49.57 3.28 11.93
CA LEU A 320 48.84 3.22 10.67
C LEU A 320 49.76 3.04 9.45
N TYR A 321 49.26 2.31 8.44
CA TYR A 321 49.95 2.01 7.19
C TYR A 321 49.03 2.24 5.97
N ARG A 322 49.61 2.53 4.79
CA ARG A 322 48.84 2.77 3.55
C ARG A 322 48.65 1.54 2.67
N SER A 323 49.53 0.54 2.80
CA SER A 323 49.51 -0.65 1.97
C SER A 323 50.19 -1.81 2.69
N VAL A 324 49.77 -3.03 2.38
CA VAL A 324 50.39 -4.27 2.83
C VAL A 324 50.62 -5.19 1.64
N ARG A 325 51.75 -5.91 1.66
CA ARG A 325 52.08 -6.97 0.72
C ARG A 325 51.84 -8.32 1.38
N VAL A 326 51.10 -9.20 0.70
CA VAL A 326 50.86 -10.60 1.08
C VAL A 326 51.30 -11.46 -0.10
N GLY A 327 52.43 -12.15 0.03
CA GLY A 327 53.04 -12.84 -1.12
C GLY A 327 53.40 -11.84 -2.23
N ASP A 328 52.85 -12.04 -3.43
CA ASP A 328 53.02 -11.14 -4.58
C ASP A 328 51.93 -10.06 -4.70
N LEU A 329 50.92 -10.08 -3.82
CA LEU A 329 49.77 -9.17 -3.88
C LEU A 329 50.00 -7.93 -3.00
N SER A 330 49.93 -6.73 -3.60
CA SER A 330 49.93 -5.45 -2.88
C SER A 330 48.50 -4.96 -2.70
N ILE A 331 48.12 -4.64 -1.47
CA ILE A 331 46.76 -4.24 -1.08
C ILE A 331 46.82 -2.84 -0.45
N PRO A 332 46.40 -1.80 -1.18
CA PRO A 332 46.36 -0.44 -0.64
C PRO A 332 45.09 -0.19 0.17
N VAL A 333 45.12 0.83 1.02
CA VAL A 333 43.92 1.47 1.55
C VAL A 333 43.03 1.95 0.38
N GLY A 334 41.73 1.71 0.47
CA GLY A 334 40.77 1.91 -0.62
C GLY A 334 40.62 0.71 -1.56
N GLY A 335 41.55 -0.26 -1.52
CA GLY A 335 41.40 -1.55 -2.21
C GLY A 335 40.26 -2.39 -1.65
N ALA A 336 39.96 -3.53 -2.30
CA ALA A 336 38.94 -4.46 -1.83
C ALA A 336 39.46 -5.90 -1.78
N VAL A 337 38.96 -6.66 -0.81
CA VAL A 337 39.41 -8.02 -0.50
C VAL A 337 38.21 -8.90 -0.17
N THR A 338 38.36 -10.21 -0.30
CA THR A 338 37.35 -11.17 0.17
C THR A 338 37.84 -11.96 1.36
N LEU A 339 36.90 -12.30 2.23
CA LEU A 339 37.07 -13.06 3.46
C LEU A 339 36.13 -14.26 3.42
N GLU A 340 36.45 -15.30 4.19
CA GLU A 340 35.53 -16.41 4.43
C GLU A 340 34.75 -16.16 5.74
N GLY A 341 33.43 -16.02 5.62
CA GLY A 341 32.49 -15.86 6.73
C GLY A 341 32.31 -17.15 7.53
N ASP A 342 31.69 -17.05 8.69
CA ASP A 342 31.52 -18.18 9.63
C ASP A 342 30.66 -19.32 9.05
N SER A 343 29.79 -19.03 8.08
CA SER A 343 28.99 -19.98 7.32
C SER A 343 29.70 -20.57 6.09
N GLY A 344 30.96 -20.15 5.82
CA GLY A 344 31.70 -20.47 4.59
C GLY A 344 31.36 -19.56 3.40
N GLU A 345 30.54 -18.51 3.61
CA GLU A 345 30.20 -17.54 2.57
C GLU A 345 31.34 -16.54 2.32
N ALA A 346 31.52 -16.10 1.08
CA ALA A 346 32.52 -15.08 0.75
C ALA A 346 31.99 -13.67 1.12
N ILE A 347 32.70 -12.96 2.00
CA ILE A 347 32.38 -11.59 2.41
C ILE A 347 33.36 -10.64 1.73
N MET A 348 32.85 -9.69 0.94
CA MET A 348 33.67 -8.68 0.29
C MET A 348 33.79 -7.45 1.19
N CYS A 349 35.00 -6.90 1.32
CA CYS A 349 35.28 -5.72 2.13
C CYS A 349 36.15 -4.72 1.37
N SER A 350 35.82 -3.43 1.46
CA SER A 350 36.70 -2.33 1.06
C SER A 350 37.56 -1.90 2.25
N VAL A 351 38.86 -1.72 2.04
CA VAL A 351 39.84 -1.39 3.09
C VAL A 351 39.71 0.09 3.49
N GLU A 352 39.27 0.38 4.71
CA GLU A 352 39.15 1.75 5.23
C GLU A 352 40.48 2.27 5.79
N TYR A 353 41.15 1.44 6.61
CA TYR A 353 42.46 1.70 7.16
C TYR A 353 43.11 0.40 7.63
N MET A 354 44.43 0.41 7.73
CA MET A 354 45.24 -0.72 8.16
C MET A 354 46.17 -0.27 9.29
N TYR A 355 46.33 -1.11 10.31
CA TYR A 355 47.09 -0.77 11.50
C TYR A 355 47.81 -1.96 12.10
N GLU A 356 48.86 -1.68 12.86
CA GLU A 356 49.58 -2.66 13.66
C GLU A 356 49.27 -2.41 15.14
N THR A 357 48.71 -3.44 15.77
CA THR A 357 48.38 -3.45 17.20
C THR A 357 49.66 -3.51 18.04
N HIS A 358 49.55 -3.21 19.35
CA HIS A 358 50.69 -3.20 20.26
C HIS A 358 51.42 -4.55 20.40
N ASP A 359 50.77 -5.66 20.06
CA ASP A 359 51.36 -7.01 20.09
C ASP A 359 52.04 -7.39 18.75
N GLY A 360 52.07 -6.48 17.77
CA GLY A 360 52.64 -6.69 16.44
C GLY A 360 51.67 -7.33 15.44
N THR A 361 50.41 -7.60 15.82
CA THR A 361 49.42 -8.15 14.90
C THR A 361 49.01 -7.10 13.88
N GLN A 362 49.11 -7.46 12.60
CA GLN A 362 48.69 -6.64 11.47
C GLN A 362 47.18 -6.79 11.23
N MET A 363 46.46 -5.68 11.30
CA MET A 363 45.01 -5.62 11.29
C MET A 363 44.50 -4.70 10.19
N ILE A 364 43.30 -5.03 9.69
CA ILE A 364 42.56 -4.23 8.73
C ILE A 364 41.18 -3.92 9.33
N ASN A 365 40.74 -2.68 9.16
CA ASN A 365 39.33 -2.34 9.30
C ASN A 365 38.73 -2.21 7.89
N GLY A 366 37.85 -3.13 7.52
CA GLY A 366 37.16 -3.15 6.24
C GLY A 366 35.70 -2.75 6.37
N ARG A 367 35.16 -2.08 5.35
CA ARG A 367 33.73 -1.84 5.22
C ARG A 367 33.11 -2.88 4.28
N VAL A 368 32.02 -3.51 4.71
CA VAL A 368 31.39 -4.60 3.98
C VAL A 368 30.76 -4.09 2.69
N LEU A 369 31.05 -4.78 1.59
CA LEU A 369 30.41 -4.66 0.29
C LEU A 369 29.41 -5.81 0.14
N GLN A 370 28.15 -5.48 -0.09
CA GLN A 370 27.07 -6.46 -0.20
C GLN A 370 26.72 -6.69 -1.67
N ASN A 371 26.59 -7.94 -2.09
CA ASN A 371 26.12 -8.25 -3.44
C ASN A 371 24.70 -7.72 -3.63
N GLY A 372 24.39 -7.22 -4.83
CA GLY A 372 23.04 -6.73 -5.13
C GLY A 372 21.94 -7.75 -4.87
N SER A 373 22.22 -9.05 -5.07
CA SER A 373 21.28 -10.15 -4.84
C SER A 373 20.83 -10.27 -3.38
N ASP A 374 21.66 -9.79 -2.46
CA ASP A 374 21.41 -9.85 -1.01
C ASP A 374 20.75 -8.57 -0.50
N THR A 375 20.49 -7.59 -1.38
CA THR A 375 19.72 -6.38 -1.07
C THR A 375 18.24 -6.58 -1.41
N VAL A 376 17.41 -5.56 -1.13
CA VAL A 376 15.99 -5.55 -1.55
C VAL A 376 15.80 -5.76 -3.06
N LEU A 377 16.80 -5.44 -3.90
CA LEU A 377 16.76 -5.61 -5.35
C LEU A 377 16.67 -7.09 -5.78
N GLY A 378 17.22 -8.00 -4.98
CA GLY A 378 17.26 -9.42 -5.30
C GLY A 378 17.83 -9.66 -6.69
N ASN A 379 17.16 -10.50 -7.49
CA ASN A 379 17.57 -10.84 -8.85
C ASN A 379 17.40 -9.70 -9.89
N ALA A 380 16.91 -8.52 -9.52
CA ALA A 380 16.83 -7.39 -10.45
C ALA A 380 18.17 -6.64 -10.62
N THR A 381 19.15 -6.94 -9.77
CA THR A 381 20.49 -6.33 -9.83
C THR A 381 21.36 -6.95 -10.92
N ASN A 382 22.38 -6.22 -11.36
CA ASN A 382 23.48 -6.78 -12.14
C ASN A 382 24.37 -7.66 -11.22
N GLU A 383 24.81 -8.83 -11.71
CA GLU A 383 25.66 -9.76 -10.95
C GLU A 383 27.01 -9.16 -10.53
N ARG A 384 27.50 -8.15 -11.27
CA ARG A 384 28.76 -7.44 -10.95
C ARG A 384 28.56 -6.25 -10.02
N GLU A 385 27.32 -5.91 -9.68
CA GLU A 385 27.02 -4.76 -8.86
C GLU A 385 27.01 -5.11 -7.38
N VAL A 386 27.86 -4.39 -6.63
CA VAL A 386 27.98 -4.48 -5.18
C VAL A 386 27.66 -3.13 -4.55
N PHE A 387 27.13 -3.17 -3.34
CA PHE A 387 26.70 -1.98 -2.61
C PHE A 387 27.58 -1.78 -1.39
N PHE A 388 28.08 -0.56 -1.24
CA PHE A 388 28.73 -0.14 -0.01
C PHE A 388 27.69 -0.21 1.11
N THR A 389 28.06 -0.68 2.30
CA THR A 389 27.13 -0.76 3.44
C THR A 389 27.64 0.05 4.61
N ASN A 390 26.84 0.17 5.67
CA ASN A 390 27.33 0.72 6.94
C ASN A 390 28.05 -0.34 7.80
N ASP A 391 28.06 -1.62 7.42
CA ASP A 391 28.69 -2.66 8.23
C ASP A 391 30.21 -2.61 8.10
N CYS A 392 30.92 -2.76 9.23
CA CYS A 392 32.38 -2.75 9.29
C CYS A 392 32.86 -4.01 10.01
N LEU A 393 34.00 -4.53 9.56
CA LEU A 393 34.66 -5.70 10.11
C LEU A 393 36.12 -5.37 10.38
N GLN A 394 36.63 -5.86 11.51
CA GLN A 394 38.05 -5.86 11.80
C GLN A 394 38.56 -7.30 11.70
N PHE A 395 39.65 -7.50 10.96
CA PHE A 395 40.21 -8.83 10.69
C PHE A 395 41.73 -8.76 10.53
N LYS A 396 42.41 -9.91 10.70
CA LYS A 396 43.86 -9.98 10.50
C LYS A 396 44.18 -9.97 9.01
N VAL A 397 45.33 -9.43 8.66
CA VAL A 397 45.81 -9.45 7.26
C VAL A 397 45.86 -10.90 6.72
N GLY A 398 46.29 -11.86 7.55
CA GLY A 398 46.33 -13.28 7.18
C GLY A 398 44.96 -13.98 7.01
N ASP A 399 43.84 -13.33 7.37
CA ASP A 399 42.50 -13.90 7.19
C ASP A 399 41.94 -13.64 5.77
N MET A 400 42.67 -12.89 4.95
CA MET A 400 42.28 -12.55 3.59
C MET A 400 42.41 -13.73 2.64
N ARG A 401 41.42 -13.92 1.77
CA ARG A 401 41.41 -15.00 0.78
C ARG A 401 42.01 -14.54 -0.55
N GLU A 402 41.52 -13.44 -1.09
CA GLU A 402 41.97 -12.87 -2.37
C GLU A 402 41.71 -11.36 -2.43
N SER A 403 42.46 -10.67 -3.29
CA SER A 403 42.21 -9.28 -3.65
C SER A 403 41.18 -9.22 -4.78
N VAL A 404 40.24 -8.28 -4.71
CA VAL A 404 39.19 -8.09 -5.73
C VAL A 404 39.15 -6.64 -6.20
N THR A 405 38.90 -6.46 -7.48
CA THR A 405 38.78 -5.13 -8.08
C THR A 405 37.33 -4.65 -7.98
N VAL A 406 37.13 -3.53 -7.27
CA VAL A 406 35.83 -2.86 -7.14
C VAL A 406 35.96 -1.43 -7.65
N ASN A 407 35.24 -1.12 -8.72
CA ASN A 407 35.22 0.20 -9.33
C ASN A 407 34.12 1.05 -8.68
N PHE A 408 34.52 2.03 -7.87
CA PHE A 408 33.59 3.00 -7.29
C PHE A 408 33.27 4.09 -8.31
N GLN A 409 32.05 4.09 -8.84
CA GLN A 409 31.67 4.93 -9.96
C GLN A 409 30.77 6.08 -9.54
N LEU A 410 31.17 7.29 -9.93
CA LEU A 410 30.31 8.47 -9.86
C LEU A 410 29.54 8.59 -11.18
N ILE A 411 28.21 8.60 -11.10
CA ILE A 411 27.36 8.78 -12.28
C ILE A 411 27.21 10.28 -12.56
N PRO A 412 27.60 10.78 -13.76
CA PRO A 412 27.31 12.15 -14.16
C PRO A 412 25.81 12.44 -14.13
N TRP A 413 25.42 13.53 -13.48
CA TRP A 413 24.01 13.90 -13.34
C TRP A 413 23.53 14.92 -14.37
N GLY A 414 22.28 14.78 -14.79
CA GLY A 414 21.56 15.77 -15.59
C GLY A 414 21.13 15.25 -16.96
N HIS A 415 20.12 15.89 -17.54
CA HIS A 415 19.51 15.43 -18.79
C HIS A 415 20.46 15.46 -19.99
N LYS A 416 21.54 16.25 -19.95
CA LYS A 416 22.53 16.32 -21.05
C LYS A 416 23.45 15.10 -21.09
N CYS A 417 23.72 14.49 -19.93
CA CYS A 417 24.68 13.39 -19.79
C CYS A 417 24.06 12.00 -20.04
N ARG A 418 22.74 11.91 -20.27
CA ARG A 418 22.00 10.64 -20.37
C ARG A 418 22.49 9.74 -21.49
N LYS A 419 22.73 10.31 -22.67
CA LYS A 419 23.15 9.55 -23.86
C LYS A 419 24.57 9.03 -23.68
N ASP A 420 25.48 9.89 -23.21
CA ASP A 420 26.86 9.52 -22.88
C ASP A 420 26.90 8.42 -21.80
N GLN A 421 26.05 8.54 -20.77
CA GLN A 421 25.92 7.51 -19.74
C GLN A 421 25.45 6.17 -20.32
N LEU A 422 24.45 6.20 -21.23
CA LEU A 422 23.96 5.00 -21.88
C LEU A 422 25.04 4.31 -22.72
N GLU A 423 25.87 5.09 -23.42
CA GLU A 423 27.02 4.58 -24.19
C GLU A 423 28.11 4.01 -23.29
N ALA A 424 28.44 4.69 -22.19
CA ALA A 424 29.40 4.20 -21.19
C ALA A 424 28.96 2.85 -20.59
N ILE A 425 27.67 2.71 -20.23
CA ILE A 425 27.11 1.44 -19.74
C ILE A 425 27.22 0.34 -20.80
N ARG A 426 26.99 0.66 -22.08
CA ARG A 426 27.14 -0.34 -23.17
C ARG A 426 28.59 -0.78 -23.34
N ALA A 427 29.53 0.16 -23.35
CA ALA A 427 30.95 -0.13 -23.47
C ALA A 427 31.45 -0.99 -22.29
N GLU A 428 31.04 -0.65 -21.07
CA GLU A 428 31.39 -1.42 -19.88
C GLU A 428 30.84 -2.86 -19.92
N LYS A 429 29.58 -3.05 -20.33
CA LYS A 429 29.00 -4.39 -20.52
C LYS A 429 29.78 -5.20 -21.57
N ALA A 430 30.10 -4.59 -22.71
CA ALA A 430 30.86 -5.25 -23.78
C ALA A 430 32.26 -5.67 -23.30
N ASN A 431 32.96 -4.80 -22.57
CA ASN A 431 34.26 -5.10 -21.97
C ASN A 431 34.16 -6.25 -20.97
N ALA A 432 33.11 -6.28 -20.15
CA ALA A 432 32.91 -7.34 -19.17
C ALA A 432 32.63 -8.71 -19.83
N GLU A 433 31.84 -8.73 -20.90
CA GLU A 433 31.59 -9.95 -21.67
C GLU A 433 32.86 -10.47 -22.35
N ASP A 434 33.69 -9.59 -22.90
CA ASP A 434 34.99 -9.95 -23.48
C ASP A 434 35.95 -10.52 -22.42
N ARG A 435 36.02 -9.89 -21.25
CA ARG A 435 36.81 -10.40 -20.10
C ARG A 435 36.31 -11.77 -19.63
N LYS A 436 34.99 -11.95 -19.54
CA LYS A 436 34.37 -13.25 -19.18
C LYS A 436 34.73 -14.33 -20.20
N LYS A 437 34.71 -14.02 -21.50
CA LYS A 437 35.14 -14.95 -22.58
C LYS A 437 36.63 -15.30 -22.49
N LYS A 438 37.46 -14.36 -22.03
CA LYS A 438 38.90 -14.55 -21.80
C LYS A 438 39.24 -15.25 -20.48
N GLY A 439 38.25 -15.55 -19.63
CA GLY A 439 38.45 -16.17 -18.33
C GLY A 439 39.18 -15.27 -17.32
N LEU A 440 39.12 -13.94 -17.50
CA LEU A 440 39.74 -12.99 -16.59
C LEU A 440 38.90 -12.79 -15.31
N PRO A 441 39.51 -12.39 -14.18
CA PRO A 441 38.79 -12.10 -12.95
C PRO A 441 37.68 -11.05 -13.14
N VAL A 442 36.58 -11.25 -12.41
CA VAL A 442 35.42 -10.38 -12.41
C VAL A 442 35.78 -9.04 -11.76
N GLU A 443 35.47 -7.95 -12.45
CA GLU A 443 35.54 -6.60 -11.89
C GLU A 443 34.15 -6.19 -11.44
N TYR A 444 34.05 -5.83 -10.16
CA TYR A 444 32.81 -5.39 -9.52
C TYR A 444 32.65 -3.88 -9.64
N ILE A 445 31.41 -3.42 -9.53
CA ILE A 445 31.06 -2.00 -9.63
C ILE A 445 30.24 -1.61 -8.40
N CYS A 446 30.59 -0.47 -7.82
CA CYS A 446 29.84 0.11 -6.72
C CYS A 446 29.42 1.54 -7.03
N LYS A 447 28.12 1.81 -7.03
CA LYS A 447 27.54 3.13 -7.35
C LYS A 447 26.81 3.78 -6.17
N SER A 448 26.47 3.01 -5.14
CA SER A 448 25.56 3.45 -4.08
C SER A 448 25.87 2.81 -2.73
N LEU A 449 25.54 3.53 -1.67
CA LEU A 449 25.54 3.06 -0.29
C LEU A 449 24.16 2.48 0.05
N TYR A 450 24.07 1.19 0.35
CA TYR A 450 22.85 0.54 0.82
C TYR A 450 22.73 0.60 2.35
N CYS A 451 21.57 1.03 2.82
CA CYS A 451 21.24 1.21 4.22
C CYS A 451 19.88 0.53 4.49
N PRO A 452 19.87 -0.79 4.78
CA PRO A 452 18.64 -1.57 4.95
C PRO A 452 17.76 -1.04 6.10
N GLU A 453 18.38 -0.55 7.17
CA GLU A 453 17.69 0.03 8.34
C GLU A 453 16.92 1.33 8.02
N LYS A 454 17.28 2.04 6.94
CA LYS A 454 16.57 3.22 6.45
C LYS A 454 15.75 2.93 5.18
N GLY A 455 15.72 1.68 4.72
CA GLY A 455 15.04 1.29 3.48
C GLY A 455 15.50 2.12 2.29
N ALA A 456 16.81 2.34 2.16
CA ALA A 456 17.35 3.33 1.24
C ALA A 456 18.70 2.95 0.63
N PHE A 457 18.94 3.55 -0.54
CA PHE A 457 20.20 3.61 -1.26
C PHE A 457 20.61 5.08 -1.37
N PHE A 458 21.78 5.43 -0.84
CA PHE A 458 22.33 6.77 -0.81
C PHE A 458 23.49 6.92 -1.78
N SER A 459 23.87 8.16 -2.07
CA SER A 459 25.12 8.43 -2.79
C SER A 459 26.31 7.96 -1.97
N LEU A 460 27.38 7.52 -2.67
CA LEU A 460 28.61 7.11 -2.01
C LEU A 460 29.26 8.30 -1.29
N PRO A 461 29.74 8.13 -0.04
CA PRO A 461 30.39 9.19 0.71
C PRO A 461 31.88 9.29 0.32
N TYR A 462 32.18 9.70 -0.93
CA TYR A 462 33.54 9.67 -1.49
C TYR A 462 34.60 10.36 -0.62
N GLU A 463 34.26 11.45 0.07
CA GLU A 463 35.20 12.17 0.95
C GLU A 463 35.55 11.43 2.25
N LYS A 464 34.79 10.38 2.59
CA LYS A 464 34.89 9.67 3.87
C LYS A 464 35.20 8.17 3.72
N MET A 465 35.59 7.74 2.52
CA MET A 465 35.83 6.34 2.17
C MET A 465 37.33 6.10 2.00
N GLY A 466 37.90 5.16 2.74
CA GLY A 466 39.29 4.74 2.51
C GLY A 466 40.32 5.82 2.82
N ASN A 467 40.05 6.69 3.80
CA ASN A 467 40.94 7.81 4.10
C ASN A 467 42.23 7.39 4.81
N GLY A 468 42.32 6.15 5.32
CA GLY A 468 43.51 5.65 6.01
C GLY A 468 43.82 6.39 7.33
N THR A 469 42.87 7.17 7.86
CA THR A 469 43.07 8.06 9.03
C THR A 469 42.98 7.33 10.37
N GLY A 470 42.73 6.03 10.38
CA GLY A 470 42.48 5.25 11.60
C GLY A 470 41.08 5.47 12.19
N THR A 471 40.20 6.14 11.46
CA THR A 471 38.79 6.34 11.81
C THR A 471 37.90 5.95 10.64
N CYS A 472 36.76 5.32 10.92
CA CYS A 472 35.76 4.96 9.92
C CYS A 472 34.48 5.76 10.18
N SER A 473 34.00 6.48 9.16
CA SER A 473 32.80 7.31 9.25
C SER A 473 31.54 6.52 9.67
N SER A 474 31.41 5.27 9.20
CA SER A 474 30.29 4.42 9.64
C SER A 474 30.41 4.02 11.11
N CYS A 475 31.61 3.68 11.58
CA CYS A 475 31.83 3.35 12.99
C CYS A 475 31.52 4.55 13.89
N GLU A 476 31.92 5.76 13.50
CA GLU A 476 31.60 6.99 14.22
C GLU A 476 30.09 7.25 14.31
N GLU A 477 29.37 7.11 13.19
CA GLU A 477 27.91 7.25 13.16
C GLU A 477 27.22 6.20 14.03
N ARG A 478 27.69 4.95 14.04
CA ARG A 478 27.12 3.89 14.90
C ARG A 478 27.35 4.14 16.39
N VAL A 479 28.52 4.67 16.77
CA VAL A 479 28.80 5.06 18.15
C VAL A 479 27.90 6.21 18.60
N ALA A 480 27.62 7.17 17.71
CA ALA A 480 26.70 8.30 17.99
C ALA A 480 25.21 7.90 18.15
N VAL A 481 24.82 6.73 17.64
CA VAL A 481 23.46 6.15 17.75
C VAL A 481 23.33 5.19 18.95
N GLY A 482 24.34 5.12 19.82
CA GLY A 482 24.19 4.51 21.15
C GLY A 482 23.11 5.25 21.96
N ASP A 483 22.31 4.55 22.77
CA ASP A 483 21.35 5.16 23.69
C ASP A 483 22.09 5.96 24.78
N GLU A 484 22.61 7.14 24.43
CA GLU A 484 23.28 8.03 25.37
C GLU A 484 22.23 8.67 26.27
N PHE A 485 21.94 8.00 27.37
CA PHE A 485 21.33 8.63 28.53
C PHE A 485 22.44 9.16 29.45
N LYS A 486 22.47 10.47 29.64
CA LYS A 486 23.44 11.14 30.52
C LYS A 486 22.72 12.20 31.35
N ILE A 487 22.84 12.13 32.67
CA ILE A 487 22.40 13.22 33.55
C ILE A 487 23.47 14.31 33.49
N LEU A 488 23.10 15.53 33.09
CA LEU A 488 24.02 16.66 33.01
C LEU A 488 24.07 17.43 34.35
N SER A 489 22.92 17.58 34.99
CA SER A 489 22.77 18.28 36.28
C SER A 489 21.49 17.84 37.00
N GLU A 490 21.21 18.39 38.18
CA GLU A 490 19.92 18.23 38.88
C GLU A 490 18.71 18.80 38.10
N THR A 491 18.99 19.62 37.09
CA THR A 491 17.97 20.31 36.28
C THR A 491 17.95 19.87 34.81
N SER A 492 18.86 18.99 34.39
CA SER A 492 18.98 18.63 32.97
C SER A 492 19.58 17.25 32.72
N PHE A 493 19.14 16.62 31.64
CA PHE A 493 19.67 15.35 31.15
C PHE A 493 19.61 15.28 29.62
N VAL A 494 20.40 14.40 29.03
CA VAL A 494 20.36 14.06 27.61
C VAL A 494 19.75 12.67 27.47
N LEU A 495 18.80 12.54 26.55
CA LEU A 495 18.21 11.28 26.13
C LEU A 495 18.13 11.26 24.61
N LYS A 496 18.72 10.26 23.97
CA LYS A 496 18.73 10.10 22.49
C LYS A 496 19.21 11.38 21.78
N ASN A 497 20.30 11.96 22.27
CA ASN A 497 20.89 13.23 21.78
C ASN A 497 19.98 14.47 21.90
N VAL A 498 18.84 14.38 22.59
CA VAL A 498 17.99 15.52 22.93
C VAL A 498 18.25 15.92 24.37
N THR A 499 18.59 17.19 24.60
CA THR A 499 18.79 17.74 25.94
C THR A 499 17.46 18.19 26.52
N TYR A 500 17.07 17.71 27.69
CA TYR A 500 15.86 18.09 28.43
C TYR A 500 16.23 18.92 29.66
N ASN A 501 15.52 20.03 29.88
CA ASN A 501 15.70 20.93 31.01
C ASN A 501 14.40 21.04 31.80
N VAL A 502 14.49 21.34 33.10
CA VAL A 502 13.33 21.70 33.91
C VAL A 502 12.54 22.82 33.22
N HIS A 503 11.22 22.71 33.27
CA HIS A 503 10.21 23.50 32.54
C HIS A 503 10.03 23.19 31.06
N ASP A 504 10.82 22.28 30.45
CA ASP A 504 10.50 21.78 29.12
C ASP A 504 9.20 20.94 29.16
N PHE A 505 8.43 21.03 28.08
CA PHE A 505 7.29 20.15 27.87
C PHE A 505 7.72 18.92 27.08
N LEU A 506 7.19 17.76 27.46
CA LEU A 506 7.60 16.47 26.95
C LEU A 506 6.41 15.51 26.81
N TYR A 507 6.58 14.53 25.93
CA TYR A 507 5.66 13.44 25.72
C TYR A 507 6.02 12.26 26.61
N ILE A 508 5.01 11.70 27.27
CA ILE A 508 5.12 10.46 28.05
C ILE A 508 4.18 9.42 27.46
N ARG A 509 4.65 8.17 27.39
CA ARG A 509 3.81 7.04 26.96
C ARG A 509 2.54 6.92 27.81
N PRO A 510 1.36 6.72 27.20
CA PRO A 510 0.08 6.68 27.91
C PRO A 510 -0.03 5.49 28.87
N GLU A 511 0.68 4.39 28.60
CA GLU A 511 0.72 3.17 29.43
C GLU A 511 1.15 3.44 30.88
N PHE A 512 1.93 4.49 31.13
CA PHE A 512 2.34 4.87 32.48
C PHE A 512 1.16 5.36 33.35
N PHE A 513 0.14 5.93 32.73
CA PHE A 513 -0.98 6.54 33.44
C PHE A 513 -2.16 5.55 33.55
N PRO A 514 -2.70 5.31 34.76
CA PRO A 514 -3.77 4.34 34.95
C PRO A 514 -5.05 4.72 34.19
N ARG A 515 -5.76 3.71 33.71
CA ARG A 515 -7.03 3.86 32.98
C ARG A 515 -8.07 4.50 33.90
N VAL A 516 -8.70 5.59 33.45
CA VAL A 516 -10.00 5.99 33.98
C VAL A 516 -11.02 5.02 33.37
N GLU A 517 -11.61 4.14 34.18
CA GLU A 517 -12.63 3.18 33.72
C GLU A 517 -13.88 3.93 33.26
N GLY A 518 -13.96 4.23 31.96
CA GLY A 518 -15.20 4.61 31.31
C GLY A 518 -16.17 3.42 31.29
N ARG A 519 -17.39 3.62 31.77
CA ARG A 519 -18.48 2.63 31.75
C ARG A 519 -18.63 2.03 30.35
N GLY A 520 -18.82 0.71 30.29
CA GLY A 520 -18.85 -0.10 29.08
C GLY A 520 -19.69 0.49 27.95
N THR A 521 -19.02 1.15 27.01
CA THR A 521 -19.50 1.33 25.65
C THR A 521 -19.05 0.13 24.82
N TYR A 522 -19.93 -0.31 23.92
CA TYR A 522 -19.65 -1.37 22.95
C TYR A 522 -18.38 -0.99 22.17
N ARG A 523 -17.28 -1.73 22.34
CA ARG A 523 -15.99 -1.43 21.70
C ARG A 523 -15.98 -1.99 20.28
N ALA A 524 -16.64 -1.30 19.35
CA ALA A 524 -16.64 -1.70 17.94
C ALA A 524 -16.06 -0.60 17.07
N GLY A 525 -14.73 -0.52 16.99
CA GLY A 525 -14.03 0.41 16.10
C GLY A 525 -12.52 0.19 16.17
N ARG A 526 -11.83 0.29 15.03
CA ARG A 526 -10.42 -0.10 14.89
C ARG A 526 -9.49 0.70 15.81
N ASN A 527 -9.80 1.99 16.01
CA ASN A 527 -8.99 2.92 16.82
C ASN A 527 -9.42 3.00 18.30
N VAL A 528 -10.48 2.30 18.70
CA VAL A 528 -11.06 2.43 20.05
C VAL A 528 -10.08 1.86 21.08
N GLY A 529 -9.62 2.72 21.99
CA GLY A 529 -8.69 2.37 23.07
C GLY A 529 -7.26 2.85 22.85
N LEU A 530 -6.90 3.30 21.65
CA LEU A 530 -5.62 3.99 21.43
C LEU A 530 -5.63 5.36 22.11
N LYS A 531 -4.49 5.74 22.71
CA LYS A 531 -4.35 7.00 23.43
C LYS A 531 -3.14 7.79 22.93
N PRO A 532 -3.27 9.11 22.72
CA PRO A 532 -2.12 9.94 22.41
C PRO A 532 -1.16 10.01 23.60
N TYR A 533 0.05 10.50 23.36
CA TYR A 533 1.01 10.79 24.41
C TYR A 533 0.43 11.76 25.44
N VAL A 534 0.78 11.53 26.71
CA VAL A 534 0.44 12.46 27.78
C VAL A 534 1.45 13.62 27.73
N VAL A 535 0.94 14.85 27.70
CA VAL A 535 1.77 16.05 27.72
C VAL A 535 2.10 16.37 29.17
N CYS A 536 3.38 16.51 29.48
CA CYS A 536 3.84 16.85 30.81
C CYS A 536 4.90 17.95 30.78
N CYS A 537 5.01 18.72 31.86
CA CYS A 537 6.07 19.71 32.08
C CYS A 537 7.09 19.19 33.10
N LEU A 538 8.36 19.13 32.73
CA LEU A 538 9.43 18.64 33.61
C LEU A 538 9.61 19.56 34.83
N GLN A 539 9.60 18.99 36.04
CA GLN A 539 9.74 19.74 37.30
C GLN A 539 11.10 19.50 37.98
N SER A 540 11.58 18.25 38.03
CA SER A 540 12.87 17.91 38.64
C SER A 540 13.44 16.59 38.09
N VAL A 541 14.76 16.42 38.17
CA VAL A 541 15.45 15.16 37.83
C VAL A 541 15.84 14.43 39.11
N ASN A 542 15.27 13.25 39.36
CA ASN A 542 15.49 12.50 40.60
C ASN A 542 16.59 11.45 40.36
N GLY A 543 17.81 11.70 40.84
CA GLY A 543 18.93 10.77 40.63
C GLY A 543 20.34 11.26 40.96
N ALA A 544 20.50 12.31 41.78
CA ALA A 544 21.81 12.82 42.19
C ALA A 544 22.50 11.90 43.24
N SER A 545 22.83 10.67 42.86
CA SER A 545 23.81 9.85 43.57
C SER A 545 25.04 9.72 42.68
N ARG A 546 26.22 10.00 43.23
CA ARG A 546 27.54 10.09 42.57
C ARG A 546 28.06 8.75 42.01
N SER A 547 27.28 8.01 41.22
CA SER A 547 27.75 6.81 40.51
C SER A 547 27.66 7.01 38.99
N HIS A 548 28.79 6.74 38.31
CA HIS A 548 29.04 7.08 36.90
C HIS A 548 28.26 6.25 35.85
N LYS A 549 27.20 5.52 36.22
CA LYS A 549 26.35 4.77 35.27
C LYS A 549 24.87 4.86 35.66
N ALA A 550 24.24 6.00 35.37
CA ALA A 550 22.80 6.15 35.52
C ALA A 550 22.08 5.25 34.51
N ASN A 551 21.14 4.43 34.98
CA ASN A 551 20.36 3.53 34.13
C ASN A 551 19.01 4.17 33.74
N LEU A 552 18.67 4.08 32.45
CA LEU A 552 17.45 4.65 31.86
C LEU A 552 16.16 4.16 32.55
N LYS A 553 16.10 2.88 32.94
CA LYS A 553 14.92 2.26 33.54
C LYS A 553 14.76 2.62 35.03
N SER A 554 15.85 2.90 35.74
CA SER A 554 15.82 3.22 37.17
C SER A 554 15.73 4.71 37.48
N THR A 555 16.18 5.57 36.55
CA THR A 555 16.16 7.03 36.76
C THR A 555 14.75 7.56 36.59
N LYS A 556 14.29 8.37 37.55
CA LYS A 556 12.95 8.97 37.52
C LYS A 556 13.03 10.49 37.44
N VAL A 557 12.02 11.10 36.85
CA VAL A 557 11.82 12.54 36.81
C VAL A 557 10.47 12.88 37.43
N SER A 558 10.38 14.04 38.08
CA SER A 558 9.08 14.57 38.51
C SER A 558 8.52 15.44 37.40
N VAL A 559 7.29 15.19 36.99
CA VAL A 559 6.65 15.90 35.88
C VAL A 559 5.24 16.31 36.27
N ARG A 560 4.81 17.48 35.82
CA ARG A 560 3.44 17.97 35.97
C ARG A 560 2.62 17.51 34.78
N ARG A 561 1.51 16.83 35.01
CA ARG A 561 0.61 16.37 33.94
C ARG A 561 -0.24 17.54 33.43
N LEU A 562 -0.36 17.65 32.10
CA LEU A 562 -1.39 18.44 31.45
C LEU A 562 -2.48 17.48 30.94
N TYR A 563 -3.74 17.82 31.21
CA TYR A 563 -4.88 17.02 30.78
C TYR A 563 -5.32 17.43 29.38
N ARG A 564 -5.79 16.47 28.58
CA ARG A 564 -6.37 16.75 27.26
C ARG A 564 -7.90 16.80 27.36
N PRO A 565 -8.60 17.45 26.41
CA PRO A 565 -10.05 17.29 26.25
C PRO A 565 -10.51 15.83 26.30
N ASP A 566 -9.74 14.92 25.70
CA ASP A 566 -9.97 13.46 25.67
C ASP A 566 -9.85 12.76 27.03
N ASP A 567 -9.17 13.37 27.99
CA ASP A 567 -9.09 12.86 29.36
C ASP A 567 -10.36 13.19 30.15
N ILE A 568 -11.16 14.15 29.67
CA ILE A 568 -12.41 14.58 30.32
C ILE A 568 -13.59 13.79 29.74
N SER A 569 -13.86 13.91 28.44
CA SER A 569 -14.93 13.17 27.76
C SER A 569 -14.80 13.23 26.23
N SER A 570 -15.46 12.29 25.52
CA SER A 570 -15.52 12.31 24.05
C SER A 570 -16.24 13.56 23.51
N ASP A 571 -17.29 14.02 24.18
CA ASP A 571 -18.00 15.26 23.78
C ASP A 571 -17.13 16.51 23.95
N LYS A 572 -16.30 16.54 24.99
CA LYS A 572 -15.34 17.64 25.18
C LYS A 572 -14.25 17.59 24.12
N ALA A 573 -13.75 16.41 23.78
CA ALA A 573 -12.79 16.22 22.69
C ALA A 573 -13.35 16.58 21.31
N TYR A 574 -14.63 16.29 21.06
CA TYR A 574 -15.31 16.61 19.80
C TYR A 574 -15.44 18.13 19.58
N SER A 575 -15.68 18.90 20.63
CA SER A 575 -15.92 20.35 20.54
C SER A 575 -14.66 21.23 20.70
N SER A 576 -13.56 20.65 21.17
CA SER A 576 -12.32 21.38 21.48
C SER A 576 -11.29 21.33 20.32
N ASP A 577 -10.31 22.23 20.33
CA ASP A 577 -9.17 22.14 19.40
C ASP A 577 -8.31 20.93 19.78
N ILE A 578 -7.81 20.19 18.79
CA ILE A 578 -6.98 19.01 19.01
C ILE A 578 -5.62 19.33 19.68
N ARG A 579 -5.19 20.60 19.61
CA ARG A 579 -3.97 21.14 20.24
C ARG A 579 -4.20 21.76 21.61
N GLU A 580 -5.43 21.75 22.13
CA GLU A 580 -5.72 22.27 23.46
C GLU A 580 -5.26 21.29 24.54
N VAL A 581 -4.61 21.82 25.57
CA VAL A 581 -4.28 21.11 26.82
C VAL A 581 -4.65 21.95 28.03
N TYR A 582 -4.86 21.30 29.17
CA TYR A 582 -5.27 21.91 30.43
C TYR A 582 -4.21 21.74 31.48
N TYR A 583 -3.83 22.85 32.11
CA TYR A 583 -2.92 22.85 33.24
C TYR A 583 -3.52 22.10 34.41
N SER A 584 -2.69 21.44 35.23
CA SER A 584 -3.14 20.83 36.48
C SER A 584 -2.08 20.92 37.56
N GLU A 585 -2.49 20.77 38.82
CA GLU A 585 -1.59 20.65 39.97
C GLU A 585 -1.06 19.22 40.18
N ASN A 586 -1.38 18.30 39.29
CA ASN A 586 -0.98 16.89 39.41
C ASN A 586 0.48 16.71 38.99
N ILE A 587 1.35 16.36 39.95
CA ILE A 587 2.75 16.03 39.74
C ILE A 587 2.96 14.53 40.00
N VAL A 588 3.58 13.85 39.03
CA VAL A 588 3.87 12.41 39.09
C VAL A 588 5.36 12.14 38.86
N SER A 589 5.87 11.04 39.42
CA SER A 589 7.26 10.61 39.20
C SER A 589 7.33 9.49 38.16
N VAL A 590 8.00 9.75 37.04
CA VAL A 590 8.00 8.89 35.84
C VAL A 590 9.42 8.42 35.51
N PRO A 591 9.64 7.14 35.13
CA PRO A 591 10.92 6.69 34.59
C PRO A 591 11.30 7.42 33.30
N VAL A 592 12.58 7.77 33.13
CA VAL A 592 13.08 8.43 31.91
C VAL A 592 12.81 7.58 30.65
N ALA A 593 12.81 6.25 30.78
CA ALA A 593 12.46 5.31 29.71
C ALA A 593 11.03 5.47 29.13
N MET A 594 10.14 6.22 29.78
CA MET A 594 8.78 6.49 29.29
C MET A 594 8.68 7.78 28.47
N ILE A 595 9.77 8.56 28.38
CA ILE A 595 9.82 9.83 27.64
C ILE A 595 10.03 9.53 26.16
N GLU A 596 9.13 10.04 25.32
CA GLU A 596 9.14 9.82 23.87
C GLU A 596 9.78 10.97 23.10
N GLY A 597 9.69 12.20 23.63
CA GLY A 597 10.20 13.38 22.94
C GLY A 597 9.79 14.67 23.62
N LYS A 598 10.13 15.79 22.99
CA LYS A 598 9.72 17.14 23.43
C LYS A 598 8.49 17.64 22.69
N CYS A 599 7.80 18.57 23.33
CA CYS A 599 6.77 19.39 22.71
C CYS A 599 6.84 20.82 23.24
N GLU A 600 6.01 21.69 22.68
CA GLU A 600 5.87 23.08 23.10
C GLU A 600 4.43 23.32 23.57
N VAL A 601 4.27 24.14 24.61
CA VAL A 601 2.96 24.58 25.09
C VAL A 601 3.01 26.09 25.25
N THR A 602 2.17 26.80 24.51
CA THR A 602 2.19 28.27 24.37
C THR A 602 0.81 28.88 24.63
N ALA A 603 0.69 30.20 24.51
CA ALA A 603 -0.61 30.85 24.39
C ALA A 603 -1.21 30.57 23.01
N LYS A 604 -2.54 30.61 22.90
CA LYS A 604 -3.24 30.27 21.65
C LYS A 604 -2.84 31.17 20.46
N ASP A 605 -2.64 32.46 20.72
CA ASP A 605 -2.29 33.45 19.70
C ASP A 605 -0.86 33.29 19.18
N ASP A 606 0.00 32.56 19.91
CA ASP A 606 1.38 32.27 19.51
C ASP A 606 1.50 30.94 18.74
N LEU A 607 0.39 30.23 18.52
CA LEU A 607 0.41 28.89 17.95
C LEU A 607 0.72 28.93 16.44
N PRO A 608 1.80 28.27 15.99
CA PRO A 608 2.16 28.26 14.58
C PRO A 608 1.11 27.55 13.70
N ASN A 609 1.09 27.95 12.42
CA ASN A 609 0.33 27.29 11.35
C ASN A 609 -1.14 27.02 11.71
N SER A 610 -1.78 27.96 12.40
CA SER A 610 -3.14 27.81 12.91
C SER A 610 -4.17 27.50 11.83
N ASN A 611 -3.90 27.84 10.56
CA ASN A 611 -4.89 27.82 9.48
C ASN A 611 -4.85 26.54 8.62
N LEU A 612 -3.87 25.65 8.79
CA LEU A 612 -3.76 24.43 7.98
C LEU A 612 -4.69 23.31 8.50
N PRO A 613 -5.25 22.46 7.61
CA PRO A 613 -6.08 21.31 7.99
C PRO A 613 -5.27 20.08 8.42
N VAL A 614 -4.01 20.26 8.80
CA VAL A 614 -3.08 19.20 9.20
C VAL A 614 -2.27 19.68 10.39
N VAL A 615 -2.00 18.78 11.35
CA VAL A 615 -1.10 19.07 12.47
C VAL A 615 0.20 18.32 12.27
N VAL A 616 1.29 19.07 12.04
CA VAL A 616 2.64 18.53 11.81
C VAL A 616 3.66 19.05 12.82
N GLU A 617 3.23 19.84 13.78
CA GLU A 617 4.08 20.45 14.80
C GLU A 617 3.76 19.84 16.16
N HIS A 618 4.80 19.65 16.97
CA HIS A 618 4.68 19.20 18.35
C HIS A 618 4.33 20.37 19.28
N ALA A 619 3.31 21.16 18.90
CA ALA A 619 2.92 22.38 19.59
C ALA A 619 1.45 22.31 20.08
N PHE A 620 1.26 22.75 21.32
CA PHE A 620 -0.02 22.84 22.00
C PHE A 620 -0.23 24.24 22.56
N TYR A 621 -1.45 24.51 23.02
CA TYR A 621 -1.75 25.72 23.78
C TYR A 621 -2.55 25.41 25.05
N CYS A 622 -2.42 26.28 26.04
CA CYS A 622 -3.07 26.12 27.34
C CYS A 622 -3.65 27.44 27.83
N GLU A 623 -4.98 27.53 27.95
CA GLU A 623 -5.68 28.72 28.48
C GLU A 623 -6.45 28.43 29.78
N HIS A 624 -6.58 27.15 30.13
CA HIS A 624 -7.42 26.70 31.23
C HIS A 624 -6.65 25.78 32.19
N LEU A 625 -7.09 25.79 33.45
CA LEU A 625 -6.68 24.86 34.49
C LEU A 625 -7.82 23.85 34.72
N TYR A 626 -7.48 22.57 34.75
CA TYR A 626 -8.38 21.47 35.06
C TYR A 626 -8.08 20.91 36.46
N ASP A 627 -9.11 20.87 37.30
CA ASP A 627 -9.06 20.23 38.60
C ASP A 627 -9.70 18.83 38.51
N PRO A 628 -8.90 17.75 38.52
CA PRO A 628 -9.43 16.39 38.40
C PRO A 628 -10.26 15.93 39.60
N GLY A 629 -10.12 16.57 40.77
CA GLY A 629 -10.89 16.23 41.98
C GLY A 629 -12.33 16.75 41.92
N THR A 630 -12.54 17.92 41.31
CA THR A 630 -13.87 18.53 41.17
C THR A 630 -14.46 18.41 39.75
N GLY A 631 -13.63 18.08 38.76
CA GLY A 631 -14.00 18.10 37.34
C GLY A 631 -14.15 19.50 36.76
N ALA A 632 -13.75 20.55 37.49
CA ALA A 632 -13.94 21.94 37.08
C ALA A 632 -12.83 22.43 36.14
N LEU A 633 -13.22 23.18 35.11
CA LEU A 633 -12.31 23.98 34.28
C LEU A 633 -12.36 25.43 34.74
N LYS A 634 -11.19 26.00 35.05
CA LYS A 634 -11.01 27.38 35.51
C LYS A 634 -10.08 28.11 34.55
N GLN A 635 -10.15 29.45 34.50
CA GLN A 635 -9.19 30.25 33.76
C GLN A 635 -7.78 30.05 34.33
N LEU A 636 -6.77 29.97 33.47
CA LEU A 636 -5.40 29.80 33.91
C LEU A 636 -4.94 31.01 34.75
N PRO A 637 -4.39 30.79 35.96
CA PRO A 637 -3.87 31.89 36.78
C PRO A 637 -2.73 32.65 36.09
N THR A 638 -2.71 33.99 36.23
CA THR A 638 -1.72 34.87 35.56
C THR A 638 -0.26 34.66 36.02
N ASN A 639 -0.06 33.99 37.14
CA ASN A 639 1.26 33.62 37.67
C ASN A 639 1.85 32.34 37.04
N VAL A 640 1.08 31.60 36.23
CA VAL A 640 1.59 30.44 35.49
C VAL A 640 2.36 30.93 34.27
N LYS A 641 3.70 30.85 34.33
CA LYS A 641 4.57 31.16 33.19
C LYS A 641 4.55 29.99 32.19
N LEU A 642 3.75 30.09 31.14
CA LEU A 642 3.92 29.26 29.95
C LEU A 642 5.20 29.67 29.23
N THR A 643 5.96 28.71 28.71
CA THR A 643 7.23 28.98 28.05
C THR A 643 6.97 29.85 26.81
N LEU A 644 7.43 31.11 26.85
CA LEU A 644 7.40 32.01 25.69
C LEU A 644 8.17 31.32 24.55
N ALA A 645 7.50 31.12 23.41
CA ALA A 645 8.08 30.51 22.22
C ALA A 645 9.45 31.15 21.93
N ARG A 646 10.52 30.33 21.86
CA ARG A 646 11.81 30.82 21.39
C ARG A 646 11.63 31.15 19.91
N LYS A 647 11.54 32.44 19.57
CA LYS A 647 11.67 32.89 18.17
C LYS A 647 12.90 32.21 17.57
N ALA A 648 12.72 31.54 16.43
CA ALA A 648 13.82 30.99 15.65
C ALA A 648 14.94 32.04 15.49
N PRO A 649 16.23 31.65 15.48
CA PRO A 649 17.32 32.62 15.42
C PRO A 649 17.27 33.35 14.08
N ALA A 650 16.68 34.54 14.07
CA ALA A 650 16.84 35.49 12.99
C ALA A 650 18.33 35.85 12.90
N SER A 651 18.90 35.63 11.72
CA SER A 651 20.24 36.07 11.35
C SER A 651 20.45 37.53 11.80
N ARG A 652 21.47 37.74 12.64
CA ARG A 652 21.86 39.06 13.16
C ARG A 652 22.18 39.99 11.98
N LYS A 653 21.25 40.85 11.58
CA LYS A 653 21.56 42.07 10.84
C LYS A 653 21.84 43.18 11.84
N ASN A 654 23.05 43.74 11.74
CA ASN A 654 23.56 44.82 12.58
C ASN A 654 22.61 46.04 12.54
N LYS A 655 22.27 46.56 13.72
CA LYS A 655 21.53 47.79 13.93
C LYS A 655 22.41 49.01 13.57
N GLY A 656 21.96 49.82 12.62
CA GLY A 656 22.32 51.23 12.50
C GLY A 656 21.10 52.08 12.92
N LYS A 657 21.30 52.98 13.89
CA LYS A 657 20.33 53.96 14.41
C LYS A 657 19.97 55.01 13.34
N GLN A 658 18.69 55.32 13.16
CA GLN A 658 18.23 56.71 13.04
C GLN A 658 16.73 56.84 13.39
N ILE A 659 16.34 58.07 13.70
CA ILE A 659 15.31 58.53 14.64
C ILE A 659 13.91 58.63 14.00
N CYS A 660 12.91 58.63 14.88
CA CYS A 660 11.45 58.74 14.70
C CYS A 660 10.96 59.90 13.83
N ASP A 661 9.79 59.73 13.20
CA ASP A 661 8.63 60.62 13.37
C ASP A 661 7.32 59.91 12.94
N ASP A 662 6.21 60.47 13.43
CA ASP A 662 4.93 59.86 13.77
C ASP A 662 3.85 59.91 12.66
N GLU A 663 2.74 59.19 12.89
CA GLU A 663 1.40 59.31 12.29
C GLU A 663 1.12 58.88 10.82
N GLN A 664 0.39 57.76 10.62
CA GLN A 664 -1.02 57.70 10.16
C GLN A 664 -1.44 56.30 9.65
N ALA A 665 -2.64 55.90 10.04
CA ALA A 665 -3.31 54.65 9.72
C ALA A 665 -3.72 54.56 8.24
N GLY A 666 -3.57 53.36 7.63
CA GLY A 666 -4.25 53.02 6.37
C GLY A 666 -3.53 51.99 5.47
N SER A 667 -4.18 50.84 5.28
CA SER A 667 -3.93 49.78 4.28
C SER A 667 -2.72 48.86 4.49
N ASP A 668 -2.99 47.63 4.95
CA ASP A 668 -2.05 46.51 4.86
C ASP A 668 -1.92 46.08 3.39
N LYS A 669 -0.93 46.68 2.72
CA LYS A 669 -0.31 46.11 1.52
C LYS A 669 0.60 44.97 1.96
N HIS A 670 0.35 43.79 1.41
CA HIS A 670 1.26 42.65 1.41
C HIS A 670 2.71 43.12 1.24
N LYS A 671 3.52 42.96 2.30
CA LYS A 671 4.97 43.10 2.21
C LYS A 671 5.53 41.83 1.61
N ASP A 672 6.20 41.98 0.47
CA ASP A 672 7.05 41.00 -0.20
C ASP A 672 7.85 40.15 0.79
N GLU A 673 7.42 38.91 0.98
CA GLU A 673 8.29 37.83 1.42
C GLU A 673 9.13 37.40 0.22
N THR A 674 10.43 37.20 0.42
CA THR A 674 11.33 36.65 -0.62
C THR A 674 10.71 35.40 -1.24
N PRO A 675 10.69 35.25 -2.57
CA PRO A 675 9.96 34.17 -3.22
C PRO A 675 10.46 32.83 -2.68
N GLU A 676 9.58 32.10 -1.99
CA GLU A 676 9.89 30.75 -1.50
C GLU A 676 10.35 29.90 -2.69
N LYS A 677 11.52 29.26 -2.56
CA LYS A 677 11.99 28.29 -3.55
C LYS A 677 11.02 27.09 -3.55
N SER A 678 10.09 27.09 -4.50
CA SER A 678 9.20 25.97 -4.83
C SER A 678 9.66 25.33 -6.14
N PHE A 679 9.66 24.01 -6.24
CA PHE A 679 10.07 23.34 -7.48
C PHE A 679 9.01 23.39 -8.58
N SER A 680 9.47 23.67 -9.79
CA SER A 680 8.66 23.50 -11.01
C SER A 680 8.33 22.01 -11.19
N THR A 681 7.05 21.66 -11.00
CA THR A 681 6.64 20.26 -10.86
C THR A 681 5.78 19.78 -12.02
N LEU A 682 6.03 18.54 -12.46
CA LEU A 682 5.19 17.78 -13.39
C LEU A 682 4.51 16.62 -12.63
N ASP A 683 3.18 16.67 -12.55
CA ASP A 683 2.35 15.61 -11.96
C ASP A 683 1.79 14.70 -13.07
N ILE A 684 2.12 13.42 -13.03
CA ILE A 684 1.71 12.43 -14.04
C ILE A 684 0.72 11.47 -13.37
N PHE A 685 -0.40 11.19 -14.05
CA PHE A 685 -1.55 10.49 -13.46
C PHE A 685 -2.17 11.31 -12.32
N ALA A 686 -2.27 12.61 -12.55
CA ALA A 686 -2.58 13.62 -11.53
C ALA A 686 -3.95 13.41 -10.85
N GLY A 687 -4.86 12.69 -11.49
CA GLY A 687 -6.21 12.49 -11.00
C GLY A 687 -6.91 13.83 -10.83
N CYS A 688 -7.57 14.01 -9.69
CA CYS A 688 -8.17 15.29 -9.33
C CYS A 688 -7.20 16.24 -8.61
N GLY A 689 -5.95 15.84 -8.33
CA GLY A 689 -4.92 16.70 -7.74
C GLY A 689 -4.61 16.51 -6.25
N GLY A 690 -5.13 15.47 -5.58
CA GLY A 690 -4.92 15.31 -4.13
C GLY A 690 -3.45 15.22 -3.67
N LEU A 691 -2.57 14.61 -4.48
CA LEU A 691 -1.12 14.59 -4.22
C LEU A 691 -0.50 15.98 -4.41
N SER A 692 -0.78 16.62 -5.56
CA SER A 692 -0.35 17.99 -5.86
C SER A 692 -0.79 19.01 -4.82
N GLU A 693 -2.05 18.94 -4.35
CA GLU A 693 -2.62 19.84 -3.34
C GLU A 693 -1.79 19.81 -2.05
N GLY A 694 -1.54 18.62 -1.49
CA GLY A 694 -0.73 18.51 -0.27
C GLY A 694 0.71 19.00 -0.45
N LEU A 695 1.33 18.66 -1.58
CA LEU A 695 2.70 19.10 -1.90
C LEU A 695 2.80 20.62 -2.10
N HIS A 696 1.77 21.24 -2.70
CA HIS A 696 1.65 22.69 -2.86
C HIS A 696 1.52 23.36 -1.50
N LEU A 697 0.58 22.90 -0.66
CA LEU A 697 0.37 23.44 0.69
C LEU A 697 1.64 23.41 1.56
N ALA A 698 2.55 22.46 1.32
CA ALA A 698 3.82 22.37 2.02
C ALA A 698 4.89 23.39 1.57
N GLY A 699 4.62 24.18 0.52
CA GLY A 699 5.57 25.14 -0.07
C GLY A 699 6.78 24.49 -0.75
N ALA A 700 6.72 23.17 -1.00
CA ALA A 700 7.82 22.40 -1.59
C ALA A 700 7.74 22.36 -3.13
N SER A 701 6.53 22.42 -3.67
CA SER A 701 6.24 22.14 -5.06
C SER A 701 5.21 23.13 -5.61
N ARG A 702 5.38 23.51 -6.87
CA ARG A 702 4.38 24.22 -7.64
C ARG A 702 4.12 23.45 -8.95
N THR A 703 2.97 22.81 -9.05
CA THR A 703 2.61 22.02 -10.23
C THR A 703 2.35 22.93 -11.42
N LYS A 704 3.28 22.93 -12.38
CA LYS A 704 3.17 23.70 -13.64
C LYS A 704 2.56 22.88 -14.76
N TRP A 705 2.72 21.56 -14.71
CA TRP A 705 2.20 20.65 -15.73
C TRP A 705 1.54 19.46 -15.05
N ALA A 706 0.40 19.05 -15.58
CA ALA A 706 -0.30 17.84 -15.13
C ALA A 706 -0.72 17.00 -16.34
N ILE A 707 -0.57 15.68 -16.25
CA ILE A 707 -1.04 14.73 -17.27
C ILE A 707 -2.09 13.82 -16.65
N GLU A 708 -3.29 13.82 -17.21
CA GLU A 708 -4.40 12.97 -16.74
C GLU A 708 -5.18 12.43 -17.93
N TYR A 709 -5.53 11.15 -17.92
CA TYR A 709 -6.24 10.53 -19.05
C TYR A 709 -7.76 10.72 -18.95
N GLU A 710 -8.32 10.70 -17.75
CA GLU A 710 -9.76 10.82 -17.52
C GLU A 710 -10.17 12.30 -17.47
N GLU A 711 -10.90 12.73 -18.49
CA GLU A 711 -11.36 14.13 -18.64
C GLU A 711 -12.01 14.72 -17.38
N PRO A 712 -12.97 14.06 -16.68
CA PRO A 712 -13.52 14.65 -15.47
C PRO A 712 -12.49 14.90 -14.36
N ALA A 713 -11.44 14.08 -14.28
CA ALA A 713 -10.38 14.25 -13.29
C ALA A 713 -9.43 15.39 -13.69
N GLY A 714 -9.02 15.46 -14.96
CA GLY A 714 -8.18 16.55 -15.47
C GLY A 714 -8.89 17.92 -15.39
N GLN A 715 -10.20 17.97 -15.65
CA GLN A 715 -10.98 19.20 -15.46
C GLN A 715 -11.10 19.59 -13.99
N ALA A 716 -11.24 18.63 -13.07
CA ALA A 716 -11.20 18.91 -11.64
C ALA A 716 -9.82 19.45 -11.22
N PHE A 717 -8.73 18.87 -11.72
CA PHE A 717 -7.38 19.37 -11.48
C PHE A 717 -7.25 20.83 -11.93
N LEU A 718 -7.67 21.15 -13.15
CA LEU A 718 -7.60 22.51 -13.71
C LEU A 718 -8.39 23.54 -12.90
N GLN A 719 -9.56 23.17 -12.36
CA GLN A 719 -10.37 24.07 -11.52
C GLN A 719 -9.71 24.42 -10.19
N ASN A 720 -8.91 23.52 -9.62
CA ASN A 720 -8.23 23.73 -8.35
C ASN A 720 -6.79 24.26 -8.54
N HIS A 721 -6.20 24.10 -9.73
CA HIS A 721 -4.85 24.53 -10.09
C HIS A 721 -4.84 25.28 -11.44
N PRO A 722 -5.44 26.49 -11.51
CA PRO A 722 -5.65 27.20 -12.78
C PRO A 722 -4.35 27.64 -13.47
N GLU A 723 -3.26 27.79 -12.72
CA GLU A 723 -1.93 28.10 -13.24
C GLU A 723 -1.21 26.92 -13.91
N ALA A 724 -1.71 25.69 -13.76
CA ALA A 724 -1.10 24.50 -14.32
C ALA A 724 -1.56 24.26 -15.77
N ALA A 725 -0.64 23.90 -16.66
CA ALA A 725 -0.96 23.36 -17.98
C ALA A 725 -1.40 21.89 -17.85
N VAL A 726 -2.71 21.64 -18.00
CA VAL A 726 -3.28 20.30 -17.87
C VAL A 726 -3.46 19.63 -19.23
N PHE A 727 -2.81 18.49 -19.42
CA PHE A 727 -2.92 17.65 -20.60
C PHE A 727 -3.87 16.49 -20.33
N VAL A 728 -5.11 16.63 -20.82
CA VAL A 728 -6.11 15.56 -20.79
C VAL A 728 -5.83 14.55 -21.90
N GLU A 729 -4.81 13.71 -21.74
CA GLU A 729 -4.34 12.75 -22.74
C GLU A 729 -3.61 11.56 -22.11
N ASN A 730 -3.36 10.52 -22.92
CA ASN A 730 -2.51 9.40 -22.51
C ASN A 730 -1.05 9.85 -22.33
N CYS A 731 -0.43 9.55 -21.18
CA CYS A 731 0.96 9.93 -20.90
C CYS A 731 1.98 9.45 -21.95
N ASN A 732 1.72 8.33 -22.63
CA ASN A 732 2.58 7.82 -23.70
C ASN A 732 2.57 8.74 -24.94
N VAL A 733 1.40 9.30 -25.26
CA VAL A 733 1.25 10.30 -26.33
C VAL A 733 2.01 11.58 -25.96
N ILE A 734 1.89 12.02 -24.71
CA ILE A 734 2.56 13.23 -24.23
C ILE A 734 4.08 13.05 -24.21
N LEU A 735 4.61 11.92 -23.71
CA LEU A 735 6.05 11.65 -23.73
C LEU A 735 6.59 11.61 -25.16
N LYS A 736 5.88 10.95 -26.07
CA LYS A 736 6.25 10.91 -27.49
C LYS A 736 6.32 12.32 -28.09
N ALA A 737 5.31 13.16 -27.83
CA ALA A 737 5.26 14.53 -28.33
C ALA A 737 6.37 15.41 -27.74
N ILE A 738 6.72 15.24 -26.47
CA ILE A 738 7.85 15.92 -25.82
C ILE A 738 9.17 15.55 -26.52
N MET A 739 9.41 14.25 -26.73
CA MET A 739 10.65 13.77 -27.37
C MET A 739 10.74 14.22 -28.84
N ASP A 740 9.61 14.28 -29.55
CA ASP A 740 9.54 14.83 -30.92
C ASP A 740 9.87 16.32 -30.95
N LYS A 741 9.26 17.11 -30.05
CA LYS A 741 9.52 18.54 -29.90
C LYS A 741 11.00 18.83 -29.62
N CYS A 742 11.67 17.95 -28.88
CA CYS A 742 13.08 18.10 -28.52
C CYS A 742 14.05 17.48 -29.54
N GLY A 743 13.56 16.82 -30.60
CA GLY A 743 14.40 16.17 -31.61
C GLY A 743 15.04 14.84 -31.16
N ASP A 744 14.52 14.19 -30.11
CA ASP A 744 15.05 12.95 -29.53
C ASP A 744 14.30 11.69 -30.02
N VAL A 745 13.80 11.70 -31.26
CA VAL A 745 13.00 10.61 -31.83
C VAL A 745 13.75 9.29 -31.82
N ASP A 746 15.06 9.32 -32.04
CA ASP A 746 15.90 8.11 -32.06
C ASP A 746 15.99 7.42 -30.70
N ASP A 747 15.79 8.13 -29.58
CA ASP A 747 15.80 7.54 -28.24
C ASP A 747 14.40 7.08 -27.78
N CYS A 748 13.36 7.44 -28.53
CA CYS A 748 11.98 7.16 -28.18
C CYS A 748 11.51 5.81 -28.73
N VAL A 749 11.20 4.86 -27.84
CA VAL A 749 10.55 3.60 -28.18
C VAL A 749 9.05 3.75 -27.90
N SER A 750 8.25 3.97 -28.95
CA SER A 750 6.78 4.16 -28.86
C SER A 750 6.00 3.28 -29.83
N THR A 751 4.69 3.12 -29.61
CA THR A 751 3.82 2.46 -30.58
C THR A 751 3.38 3.42 -31.69
N SER A 752 2.86 2.88 -32.79
CA SER A 752 2.29 3.67 -33.88
C SER A 752 1.07 4.49 -33.42
N GLU A 753 0.27 3.98 -32.48
CA GLU A 753 -0.85 4.71 -31.90
C GLU A 753 -0.39 5.91 -31.08
N ALA A 754 0.67 5.78 -30.28
CA ALA A 754 1.24 6.88 -29.52
C ALA A 754 1.78 7.97 -30.46
N SER A 755 2.50 7.57 -31.52
CA SER A 755 2.99 8.49 -32.55
C SER A 755 1.86 9.21 -33.29
N ALA A 756 0.80 8.49 -33.66
CA ALA A 756 -0.36 9.08 -34.31
C ALA A 756 -1.16 10.01 -33.38
N GLY A 757 -1.19 9.72 -32.07
CA GLY A 757 -1.75 10.61 -31.06
C GLY A 757 -0.94 11.89 -30.90
N ALA A 758 0.38 11.78 -30.84
CA ALA A 758 1.29 12.92 -30.68
C ALA A 758 1.16 13.91 -31.85
N ALA A 759 1.08 13.38 -33.08
CA ALA A 759 0.87 14.19 -34.28
C ALA A 759 -0.50 14.90 -34.37
N LYS A 760 -1.47 14.51 -33.53
CA LYS A 760 -2.81 15.14 -33.48
C LYS A 760 -2.93 16.21 -32.39
N LEU A 761 -1.90 16.41 -31.57
CA LEU A 761 -1.91 17.47 -30.58
C LEU A 761 -1.91 18.83 -31.29
N SER A 762 -2.75 19.75 -30.80
CA SER A 762 -2.78 21.14 -31.28
C SER A 762 -1.45 21.86 -30.99
N ASP A 763 -1.07 22.80 -31.86
CA ASP A 763 0.15 23.60 -31.70
C ASP A 763 0.26 24.30 -30.34
N GLU A 764 -0.85 24.76 -29.77
CA GLU A 764 -0.90 25.36 -28.44
C GLU A 764 -0.48 24.36 -27.33
N LYS A 765 -1.04 23.15 -27.35
CA LYS A 765 -0.65 22.07 -26.45
C LYS A 765 0.84 21.73 -26.61
N VAL A 766 1.32 21.60 -27.85
CA VAL A 766 2.74 21.30 -28.13
C VAL A 766 3.66 22.40 -27.62
N LYS A 767 3.28 23.67 -27.80
CA LYS A 767 4.02 24.82 -27.29
C LYS A 767 4.17 24.77 -25.77
N ASN A 768 3.11 24.40 -25.06
CA ASN A 768 3.08 24.34 -23.59
C ASN A 768 3.69 23.06 -22.99
N LEU A 769 4.09 22.07 -23.80
CA LEU A 769 4.78 20.86 -23.31
C LEU A 769 6.11 21.23 -22.62
N PRO A 770 6.40 20.65 -21.45
CA PRO A 770 7.66 20.88 -20.75
C PRO A 770 8.84 20.30 -21.54
N VAL A 771 10.01 20.93 -21.41
CA VAL A 771 11.27 20.40 -21.96
C VAL A 771 12.29 20.10 -20.85
N PRO A 772 13.27 19.20 -21.10
CA PRO A 772 14.31 18.91 -20.12
C PRO A 772 15.02 20.17 -19.62
N GLY A 773 15.20 20.28 -18.31
CA GLY A 773 15.72 21.48 -17.63
C GLY A 773 14.66 22.40 -17.04
N GLU A 774 13.39 22.32 -17.46
CA GLU A 774 12.28 23.09 -16.86
C GLU A 774 11.61 22.35 -15.69
N VAL A 775 11.69 21.02 -15.67
CA VAL A 775 11.07 20.16 -14.66
C VAL A 775 12.09 19.80 -13.58
N GLU A 776 11.85 20.27 -12.36
CA GLU A 776 12.74 20.05 -11.22
C GLU A 776 12.24 18.93 -10.30
N PHE A 777 10.93 18.67 -10.31
CA PHE A 777 10.29 17.61 -9.53
C PHE A 777 9.23 16.89 -10.38
N ILE A 778 9.23 15.57 -10.34
CA ILE A 778 8.18 14.74 -10.92
C ILE A 778 7.49 13.96 -9.82
N ASN A 779 6.16 13.97 -9.79
CA ASN A 779 5.39 13.10 -8.92
C ASN A 779 4.28 12.39 -9.71
N GLY A 780 3.76 11.29 -9.18
CA GLY A 780 2.67 10.58 -9.83
C GLY A 780 2.32 9.24 -9.20
N GLY A 781 1.08 8.81 -9.45
CA GLY A 781 0.52 7.53 -9.01
C GLY A 781 0.16 6.65 -10.22
N PRO A 782 1.13 6.01 -10.90
CA PRO A 782 0.86 5.20 -12.09
C PRO A 782 -0.20 4.12 -11.82
N PRO A 783 -1.23 4.02 -12.68
CA PRO A 783 -2.38 3.18 -12.41
C PRO A 783 -1.96 1.71 -12.35
N CYS A 784 -2.45 1.05 -11.30
CA CYS A 784 -1.95 -0.24 -10.88
C CYS A 784 -3.08 -1.27 -10.78
N GLN A 785 -4.01 -1.29 -11.76
CA GLN A 785 -5.17 -2.19 -11.69
C GLN A 785 -4.80 -3.68 -11.62
N GLY A 786 -3.63 -4.09 -12.11
CA GLY A 786 -3.11 -5.45 -11.89
C GLY A 786 -2.63 -5.73 -10.45
N PHE A 787 -2.16 -4.69 -9.74
CA PHE A 787 -1.54 -4.77 -8.42
C PHE A 787 -2.53 -4.63 -7.26
N SER A 788 -3.68 -3.99 -7.50
CA SER A 788 -4.69 -3.72 -6.47
C SER A 788 -5.51 -4.96 -6.15
N TRP A 789 -5.38 -5.49 -4.92
CA TRP A 789 -6.29 -6.51 -4.35
C TRP A 789 -7.77 -6.15 -4.51
N MET A 790 -8.10 -4.86 -4.39
CA MET A 790 -9.46 -4.35 -4.49
C MET A 790 -10.06 -4.50 -5.90
N ASN A 791 -9.24 -4.78 -6.92
CA ASN A 791 -9.70 -4.92 -8.30
C ASN A 791 -10.14 -6.37 -8.57
N ARG A 792 -11.42 -6.53 -8.93
CA ARG A 792 -11.99 -7.83 -9.32
C ARG A 792 -11.47 -8.35 -10.66
N PHE A 793 -10.83 -7.51 -11.47
CA PHE A 793 -10.35 -7.84 -12.81
C PHE A 793 -8.82 -7.76 -12.91
N LYS A 794 -8.08 -8.14 -11.85
CA LYS A 794 -6.60 -8.06 -11.77
C LYS A 794 -5.87 -8.74 -12.95
N GLN A 795 -6.42 -9.83 -13.48
CA GLN A 795 -5.84 -10.58 -14.61
C GLN A 795 -6.29 -10.12 -16.01
N SER A 796 -7.15 -9.10 -16.11
CA SER A 796 -7.61 -8.64 -17.43
C SER A 796 -6.44 -8.10 -18.28
N PRO A 797 -6.46 -8.25 -19.62
CA PRO A 797 -5.44 -7.65 -20.49
C PRO A 797 -5.27 -6.14 -20.25
N TRP A 798 -6.37 -5.45 -19.93
CA TRP A 798 -6.35 -4.03 -19.55
C TRP A 798 -5.56 -3.77 -18.26
N SER A 799 -5.76 -4.59 -17.22
CA SER A 799 -5.00 -4.51 -15.97
C SER A 799 -3.52 -4.77 -16.17
N LYS A 800 -3.15 -5.70 -17.06
CA LYS A 800 -1.75 -5.99 -17.42
C LYS A 800 -1.09 -4.83 -18.18
N VAL A 801 -1.81 -4.19 -19.10
CA VAL A 801 -1.32 -3.00 -19.82
C VAL A 801 -1.17 -1.79 -18.89
N GLN A 802 -2.02 -1.66 -17.87
CA GLN A 802 -1.81 -0.62 -16.86
C GLN A 802 -0.52 -0.84 -16.05
N CYS A 803 -0.06 -2.08 -15.88
CA CYS A 803 1.26 -2.34 -15.29
C CYS A 803 2.43 -1.81 -16.14
N GLU A 804 2.24 -1.61 -17.45
CA GLU A 804 3.24 -0.94 -18.31
C GLU A 804 3.36 0.56 -18.03
N MET A 805 2.45 1.18 -17.26
CA MET A 805 2.56 2.61 -16.94
C MET A 805 3.71 2.92 -15.98
N ILE A 806 4.25 1.92 -15.27
CA ILE A 806 5.47 2.08 -14.45
C ILE A 806 6.69 2.38 -15.35
N PRO A 807 7.02 1.56 -16.37
CA PRO A 807 8.04 1.91 -17.36
C PRO A 807 7.85 3.27 -18.04
N ALA A 808 6.61 3.64 -18.39
CA ALA A 808 6.34 4.96 -18.97
C ALA A 808 6.70 6.07 -17.99
N PHE A 809 6.29 5.96 -16.72
CA PHE A 809 6.59 6.93 -15.67
C PHE A 809 8.09 7.05 -15.38
N LEU A 810 8.79 5.91 -15.32
CA LEU A 810 10.25 5.88 -15.19
C LEU A 810 10.95 6.52 -16.40
N SER A 811 10.35 6.45 -17.59
CA SER A 811 10.91 7.09 -18.78
C SER A 811 10.80 8.63 -18.73
N PHE A 812 9.78 9.18 -18.06
CA PHE A 812 9.77 10.61 -17.73
C PHE A 812 10.90 10.98 -16.76
N ALA A 813 11.12 10.19 -15.71
CA ALA A 813 12.22 10.42 -14.75
C ALA A 813 13.60 10.32 -15.42
N GLU A 814 13.77 9.35 -16.31
CA GLU A 814 14.97 9.15 -17.10
C GLU A 814 15.20 10.32 -18.04
N TYR A 815 14.20 10.72 -18.83
CA TYR A 815 14.32 11.75 -19.85
C TYR A 815 14.54 13.17 -19.27
N PHE A 816 13.79 13.54 -18.23
CA PHE A 816 13.86 14.87 -17.63
C PHE A 816 15.00 15.02 -16.61
N ARG A 817 15.40 13.94 -15.93
CA ARG A 817 16.32 13.95 -14.77
C ARG A 817 15.96 15.04 -13.73
N PRO A 818 14.71 15.07 -13.22
CA PRO A 818 14.35 16.01 -12.17
C PRO A 818 15.24 15.83 -10.92
N ARG A 819 15.39 16.88 -10.12
CA ARG A 819 16.15 16.84 -8.85
C ARG A 819 15.51 15.87 -7.86
N PHE A 820 14.18 15.78 -7.88
CA PHE A 820 13.42 14.85 -7.05
C PHE A 820 12.40 14.09 -7.89
N PHE A 821 12.05 12.89 -7.44
CA PHE A 821 11.02 12.06 -8.03
C PHE A 821 10.24 11.35 -6.92
N LEU A 822 8.90 11.35 -7.02
CA LEU A 822 8.02 10.67 -6.07
C LEU A 822 7.06 9.75 -6.81
N LEU A 823 7.12 8.46 -6.51
CA LEU A 823 6.15 7.47 -6.96
C LEU A 823 5.24 7.09 -5.79
N GLU A 824 3.94 7.25 -5.97
CA GLU A 824 2.91 6.71 -5.07
C GLU A 824 2.27 5.46 -5.69
N ASN A 825 1.93 4.47 -4.84
CA ASN A 825 1.17 3.30 -5.27
C ASN A 825 0.43 2.63 -4.10
N VAL A 826 -0.42 1.64 -4.42
CA VAL A 826 -1.08 0.78 -3.42
C VAL A 826 -0.05 -0.05 -2.63
N ARG A 827 -0.38 -0.42 -1.37
CA ARG A 827 0.46 -1.26 -0.50
C ARG A 827 1.04 -2.48 -1.25
N ASN A 828 0.20 -3.21 -1.96
CA ASN A 828 0.57 -4.48 -2.61
C ASN A 828 1.55 -4.31 -3.78
N PHE A 829 1.89 -3.08 -4.17
CA PHE A 829 2.95 -2.83 -5.15
C PHE A 829 4.28 -3.48 -4.75
N VAL A 830 4.60 -3.52 -3.45
CA VAL A 830 5.87 -4.09 -2.95
C VAL A 830 5.93 -5.62 -3.03
N SER A 831 4.78 -6.31 -3.02
CA SER A 831 4.69 -7.78 -3.03
C SER A 831 4.25 -8.35 -4.38
N PHE A 832 3.61 -7.55 -5.23
CA PHE A 832 3.09 -7.98 -6.52
C PHE A 832 4.14 -8.63 -7.41
N ASN A 833 3.74 -9.70 -8.12
CA ASN A 833 4.62 -10.47 -8.99
C ASN A 833 5.90 -10.91 -8.26
N LYS A 834 5.76 -11.38 -7.02
CA LYS A 834 6.87 -11.72 -6.11
C LYS A 834 7.82 -10.54 -5.86
N GLY A 835 7.28 -9.33 -5.79
CA GLY A 835 8.00 -8.07 -5.61
C GLY A 835 8.81 -7.60 -6.82
N GLN A 836 8.71 -8.26 -7.98
CA GLN A 836 9.62 -7.99 -9.09
C GLN A 836 9.43 -6.62 -9.74
N THR A 837 8.19 -6.14 -9.86
CA THR A 837 7.94 -4.79 -10.39
C THR A 837 8.54 -3.72 -9.47
N PHE A 838 8.40 -3.89 -8.16
CA PHE A 838 9.01 -3.02 -7.17
C PHE A 838 10.54 -3.03 -7.28
N ARG A 839 11.16 -4.21 -7.33
CA ARG A 839 12.61 -4.39 -7.51
C ARG A 839 13.14 -3.73 -8.78
N LEU A 840 12.48 -3.95 -9.91
CA LEU A 840 12.86 -3.33 -11.19
C LEU A 840 12.69 -1.82 -11.18
N THR A 841 11.70 -1.30 -10.46
CA THR A 841 11.51 0.14 -10.29
C THR A 841 12.69 0.76 -9.54
N LEU A 842 13.12 0.14 -8.43
CA LEU A 842 14.30 0.57 -7.68
C LEU A 842 15.57 0.45 -8.54
N ALA A 843 15.79 -0.69 -9.19
CA ALA A 843 16.95 -0.92 -10.06
C ALA A 843 17.03 0.09 -11.20
N SER A 844 15.88 0.45 -11.81
CA SER A 844 15.82 1.46 -12.86
C SER A 844 16.27 2.84 -12.36
N LEU A 845 15.82 3.25 -11.17
CA LEU A 845 16.21 4.53 -10.57
C LEU A 845 17.68 4.56 -10.17
N LEU A 846 18.22 3.45 -9.65
CA LEU A 846 19.63 3.32 -9.30
C LEU A 846 20.54 3.33 -10.54
N GLU A 847 20.13 2.68 -11.63
CA GLU A 847 20.87 2.71 -12.89
C GLU A 847 20.88 4.11 -13.52
N MET A 848 19.84 4.92 -13.26
CA MET A 848 19.85 6.35 -13.58
C MET A 848 20.78 7.16 -12.65
N GLY A 849 21.21 6.62 -11.51
CA GLY A 849 22.06 7.33 -10.54
C GLY A 849 21.28 8.15 -9.51
N TYR A 850 19.98 7.87 -9.33
CA TYR A 850 19.23 8.43 -8.20
C TYR A 850 19.64 7.76 -6.89
N GLN A 851 19.61 8.54 -5.81
CA GLN A 851 19.40 8.01 -4.47
C GLN A 851 17.94 7.58 -4.35
N VAL A 852 17.65 6.50 -3.63
CA VAL A 852 16.30 5.93 -3.58
C VAL A 852 15.93 5.53 -2.15
N ARG A 853 14.72 5.87 -1.70
CA ARG A 853 14.14 5.43 -0.42
C ARG A 853 12.73 4.94 -0.66
N PHE A 854 12.35 3.83 -0.02
CA PHE A 854 11.02 3.23 -0.17
C PHE A 854 10.35 3.03 1.19
N GLY A 855 9.02 2.95 1.20
CA GLY A 855 8.26 2.86 2.45
C GLY A 855 6.76 2.70 2.25
N ILE A 856 6.06 2.26 3.30
CA ILE A 856 4.61 2.19 3.33
C ILE A 856 4.09 3.05 4.48
N LEU A 857 3.15 3.95 4.20
CA LEU A 857 2.54 4.84 5.18
C LEU A 857 1.03 4.61 5.28
N GLU A 858 0.46 4.80 6.47
CA GLU A 858 -0.98 4.76 6.75
C GLU A 858 -1.51 6.19 6.89
N ALA A 859 -2.38 6.62 5.98
CA ALA A 859 -2.94 7.97 5.95
C ALA A 859 -3.59 8.37 7.29
N GLY A 860 -4.27 7.44 7.97
CA GLY A 860 -4.93 7.70 9.24
C GLY A 860 -4.02 8.25 10.34
N ALA A 861 -2.72 7.95 10.27
CA ALA A 861 -1.70 8.46 11.19
C ALA A 861 -1.32 9.93 10.93
N TYR A 862 -1.83 10.55 9.86
CA TYR A 862 -1.52 11.92 9.41
C TYR A 862 -2.74 12.83 9.39
N GLY A 863 -3.77 12.53 10.20
CA GLY A 863 -4.88 13.45 10.46
C GLY A 863 -6.10 13.27 9.55
N VAL A 864 -6.27 12.09 8.94
CA VAL A 864 -7.51 11.73 8.25
C VAL A 864 -8.23 10.58 8.95
N THR A 865 -9.53 10.45 8.71
CA THR A 865 -10.38 9.44 9.39
C THR A 865 -10.48 8.14 8.62
N GLN A 866 -9.42 7.76 7.93
CA GLN A 866 -9.48 6.68 6.96
C GLN A 866 -8.26 5.78 7.08
N SER A 867 -8.49 4.46 7.04
CA SER A 867 -7.40 3.51 6.81
C SER A 867 -7.10 3.39 5.32
N ARG A 868 -5.94 3.90 4.94
CA ARG A 868 -5.43 3.92 3.57
C ARG A 868 -3.90 3.81 3.61
N LYS A 869 -3.44 2.57 3.47
CA LYS A 869 -2.04 2.19 3.33
C LYS A 869 -1.56 2.49 1.89
N ARG A 870 -0.40 3.15 1.75
CA ARG A 870 0.21 3.50 0.46
C ARG A 870 1.72 3.27 0.46
N ALA A 871 2.22 2.70 -0.63
CA ALA A 871 3.64 2.53 -0.89
C ALA A 871 4.16 3.80 -1.59
N PHE A 872 5.33 4.25 -1.16
CA PHE A 872 6.01 5.42 -1.71
C PHE A 872 7.45 5.08 -2.05
N ILE A 873 7.94 5.66 -3.14
CA ILE A 873 9.37 5.67 -3.49
C ILE A 873 9.79 7.12 -3.70
N TRP A 874 10.68 7.59 -2.83
CA TRP A 874 11.44 8.81 -3.06
C TRP A 874 12.67 8.49 -3.89
N ALA A 875 12.95 9.32 -4.88
CA ALA A 875 14.24 9.38 -5.52
C ALA A 875 14.76 10.82 -5.54
N ALA A 876 16.05 10.99 -5.27
CA ALA A 876 16.72 12.29 -5.26
C ALA A 876 18.00 12.21 -6.08
N ALA A 877 18.27 13.27 -6.86
CA ALA A 877 19.47 13.40 -7.66
C ALA A 877 20.73 13.27 -6.80
N HIS A 878 21.85 12.92 -7.44
CA HIS A 878 23.14 12.98 -6.78
C HIS A 878 23.44 14.41 -6.27
N GLY A 879 23.96 14.53 -5.05
CA GLY A 879 24.22 15.81 -4.38
C GLY A 879 23.02 16.45 -3.67
N GLU A 880 21.81 15.95 -3.89
CA GLU A 880 20.62 16.36 -3.13
C GLU A 880 20.49 15.58 -1.82
N THR A 881 19.78 16.15 -0.85
CA THR A 881 19.42 15.41 0.36
C THR A 881 18.21 14.52 0.05
N LEU A 882 18.34 13.20 0.20
CA LEU A 882 17.21 12.28 0.02
C LEU A 882 16.14 12.52 1.12
N PRO A 883 14.88 12.84 0.78
CA PRO A 883 13.84 13.14 1.77
C PRO A 883 13.61 11.97 2.74
N ASP A 884 13.31 12.30 4.00
CA ASP A 884 12.95 11.32 5.03
C ASP A 884 11.44 11.06 5.08
N TRP A 885 11.01 10.05 5.83
CA TRP A 885 9.59 9.80 6.07
C TRP A 885 9.03 10.75 7.13
N PRO A 886 7.78 11.23 6.99
CA PRO A 886 7.12 11.99 8.04
C PRO A 886 6.81 11.08 9.23
N GLU A 887 6.88 11.62 10.45
CA GLU A 887 6.49 10.86 11.64
C GLU A 887 4.96 10.81 11.79
N PRO A 888 4.40 9.69 12.26
CA PRO A 888 3.00 9.59 12.67
C PRO A 888 2.63 10.66 13.71
N MET A 889 1.63 11.48 13.40
CA MET A 889 1.16 12.56 14.29
C MET A 889 -0.10 12.18 15.06
N HIS A 890 -0.91 11.26 14.51
CA HIS A 890 -2.15 10.80 15.11
C HIS A 890 -2.07 9.32 15.45
N VAL A 891 -2.63 8.93 16.61
CA VAL A 891 -2.80 7.51 16.89
C VAL A 891 -3.77 6.91 15.89
N PHE A 892 -3.42 5.75 15.35
CA PHE A 892 -4.23 5.05 14.37
C PHE A 892 -3.87 3.57 14.37
N ALA A 893 -4.89 2.71 14.51
CA ALA A 893 -4.71 1.28 14.55
C ALA A 893 -4.30 0.77 13.17
N SER A 894 -3.04 0.38 13.07
CA SER A 894 -2.45 -0.27 11.92
C SER A 894 -1.35 -1.19 12.42
N PRO A 895 -1.21 -2.40 11.83
CA PRO A 895 0.00 -3.17 12.04
C PRO A 895 1.21 -2.37 11.56
N GLU A 896 2.38 -2.70 12.10
CA GLU A 896 3.64 -2.16 11.59
C GLU A 896 3.78 -2.58 10.11
N LEU A 897 3.89 -1.59 9.22
CA LEU A 897 3.85 -1.82 7.78
C LEU A 897 5.25 -2.20 7.28
N LYS A 898 5.54 -3.50 7.41
CA LYS A 898 6.85 -4.10 7.10
C LYS A 898 7.01 -4.39 5.61
N ILE A 899 8.23 -4.16 5.11
CA ILE A 899 8.72 -4.63 3.81
C ILE A 899 9.80 -5.68 4.08
N ASN A 900 9.62 -6.88 3.55
CA ASN A 900 10.55 -7.98 3.73
C ASN A 900 11.87 -7.70 2.98
N LEU A 901 12.98 -7.95 3.68
CA LEU A 901 14.35 -7.87 3.16
C LEU A 901 14.98 -9.27 3.17
N PRO A 902 16.05 -9.51 2.39
CA PRO A 902 16.78 -10.78 2.45
C PRO A 902 17.31 -11.11 3.85
N GLY A 903 17.50 -12.42 4.13
CA GLY A 903 17.98 -12.89 5.42
C GLY A 903 16.95 -12.84 6.56
N GLY A 904 15.65 -12.83 6.24
CA GLY A 904 14.56 -12.80 7.24
C GLY A 904 14.39 -11.45 7.94
N LYS A 905 15.07 -10.40 7.45
CA LYS A 905 14.98 -9.04 7.97
C LYS A 905 13.75 -8.33 7.41
N TYR A 906 13.35 -7.24 8.06
CA TYR A 906 12.31 -6.37 7.55
C TYR A 906 12.64 -4.90 7.80
N TYR A 907 12.00 -4.03 7.03
CA TYR A 907 12.08 -2.58 7.19
C TYR A 907 10.67 -1.98 7.30
N ALA A 908 10.49 -1.03 8.22
CA ALA A 908 9.25 -0.26 8.36
C ALA A 908 9.57 1.24 8.29
N ALA A 909 8.87 1.95 7.42
CA ALA A 909 9.12 3.38 7.17
C ALA A 909 8.63 4.30 8.29
N ALA A 910 7.59 3.87 8.99
CA ALA A 910 7.02 4.57 10.13
C ALA A 910 6.79 3.57 11.26
N ARG A 911 7.05 3.98 12.50
CA ARG A 911 6.78 3.18 13.69
C ARG A 911 5.27 2.94 13.88
N SER A 912 4.94 1.85 14.57
CA SER A 912 3.59 1.64 15.07
C SER A 912 3.16 2.76 16.04
N THR A 913 1.89 3.14 16.00
CA THR A 913 1.30 4.12 16.94
C THR A 913 0.65 3.46 18.16
N ALA A 914 0.79 2.14 18.33
CA ALA A 914 0.25 1.40 19.46
C ALA A 914 0.75 1.95 20.81
N GLY A 915 2.03 2.35 20.88
CA GLY A 915 2.64 3.01 22.06
C GLY A 915 2.27 4.49 22.21
N GLY A 916 1.40 5.03 21.35
CA GLY A 916 0.94 6.42 21.33
C GLY A 916 1.50 7.23 20.15
N ALA A 917 0.95 8.43 20.00
CA ALA A 917 1.37 9.47 19.04
C ALA A 917 1.02 10.86 19.62
N PRO A 918 1.52 11.97 19.06
CA PRO A 918 1.24 13.33 19.55
C PRO A 918 -0.24 13.68 19.72
N PHE A 919 -1.11 13.23 18.82
CA PHE A 919 -2.53 13.59 18.76
C PHE A 919 -3.46 12.37 18.70
N ARG A 920 -4.71 12.57 19.11
CA ARG A 920 -5.77 11.56 19.03
C ARG A 920 -6.10 11.23 17.57
N SER A 921 -6.70 10.07 17.32
CA SER A 921 -7.32 9.77 16.02
C SER A 921 -8.44 10.77 15.72
N ILE A 922 -8.57 11.17 14.47
CA ILE A 922 -9.77 11.87 13.99
C ILE A 922 -10.87 10.81 13.79
N THR A 923 -12.10 11.09 14.22
CA THR A 923 -13.23 10.14 14.18
C THR A 923 -14.24 10.46 13.08
N VAL A 924 -15.11 9.52 12.70
CA VAL A 924 -16.21 9.80 11.75
C VAL A 924 -17.04 11.00 12.20
N ARG A 925 -17.27 11.14 13.51
CA ARG A 925 -17.97 12.29 14.09
C ARG A 925 -17.23 13.60 13.84
N ASP A 926 -15.91 13.62 14.06
CA ASP A 926 -15.08 14.78 13.71
C ASP A 926 -15.18 15.14 12.22
N THR A 927 -15.41 14.17 11.33
CA THR A 927 -15.40 14.38 9.87
C THR A 927 -16.73 14.84 9.31
N ILE A 928 -17.85 14.25 9.75
CA ILE A 928 -19.16 14.43 9.10
C ILE A 928 -20.30 14.81 10.07
N GLY A 929 -20.02 14.95 11.37
CA GLY A 929 -21.05 15.20 12.40
C GLY A 929 -21.78 16.54 12.30
N ASP A 930 -21.27 17.47 11.50
CA ASP A 930 -21.83 18.79 11.17
C ASP A 930 -22.65 18.82 9.87
N LEU A 931 -22.63 17.74 9.07
CA LEU A 931 -23.29 17.74 7.76
C LEU A 931 -24.82 17.61 7.91
N PRO A 932 -25.61 18.38 7.14
CA PRO A 932 -27.07 18.31 7.20
C PRO A 932 -27.57 16.95 6.69
N PRO A 933 -28.69 16.42 7.21
CA PRO A 933 -29.22 15.15 6.77
C PRO A 933 -29.70 15.20 5.31
N VAL A 934 -29.45 14.12 4.56
CA VAL A 934 -29.92 13.97 3.18
C VAL A 934 -30.54 12.60 2.95
N VAL A 935 -31.45 12.52 1.97
CA VAL A 935 -32.16 11.28 1.62
C VAL A 935 -31.31 10.36 0.74
N ASN A 936 -31.69 9.08 0.66
CA ASN A 936 -31.12 8.12 -0.30
C ASN A 936 -31.31 8.60 -1.74
N GLY A 937 -30.20 8.79 -2.47
CA GLY A 937 -30.25 9.31 -3.84
C GLY A 937 -30.28 10.82 -3.94
N ALA A 938 -29.87 11.54 -2.89
CA ALA A 938 -29.72 13.00 -2.91
C ALA A 938 -28.84 13.44 -4.09
N SER A 939 -29.32 14.43 -4.84
CA SER A 939 -28.72 14.87 -6.10
C SER A 939 -28.51 16.38 -6.22
N ASN A 940 -28.91 17.16 -5.21
CA ASN A 940 -28.69 18.60 -5.22
C ASN A 940 -27.19 18.89 -5.11
N PRO A 941 -26.56 19.52 -6.13
CA PRO A 941 -25.11 19.70 -6.16
C PRO A 941 -24.59 20.67 -5.11
N THR A 942 -25.46 21.57 -4.62
CA THR A 942 -25.13 22.57 -3.62
C THR A 942 -26.32 22.74 -2.67
N ILE A 943 -26.03 22.76 -1.37
CA ILE A 943 -26.98 23.00 -0.28
C ILE A 943 -26.31 23.89 0.78
N GLU A 944 -27.07 24.34 1.78
CA GLU A 944 -26.53 25.04 2.94
C GLU A 944 -26.10 24.04 4.03
N TYR A 945 -25.09 24.38 4.83
CA TYR A 945 -24.60 23.52 5.93
C TYR A 945 -25.62 23.32 7.05
N GLY A 946 -26.55 24.26 7.25
CA GLY A 946 -27.57 24.19 8.30
C GLY A 946 -27.07 24.44 9.73
N GLY A 947 -25.76 24.60 9.94
CA GLY A 947 -25.16 24.92 11.24
C GLY A 947 -23.64 25.13 11.17
N GLU A 948 -23.06 25.62 12.27
CA GLU A 948 -21.62 25.89 12.41
C GLU A 948 -20.79 24.59 12.54
N PRO A 949 -19.51 24.60 12.11
CA PRO A 949 -18.62 23.47 12.35
C PRO A 949 -18.33 23.30 13.85
N ILE A 950 -18.33 22.05 14.32
CA ILE A 950 -18.18 21.74 15.74
C ILE A 950 -16.73 21.33 16.04
N SER A 951 -16.25 20.31 15.33
CA SER A 951 -14.91 19.76 15.52
C SER A 951 -13.81 20.66 14.96
N TRP A 952 -12.60 20.48 15.49
CA TRP A 952 -11.40 21.09 14.91
C TRP A 952 -11.27 20.75 13.42
N PHE A 953 -11.49 19.49 13.05
CA PHE A 953 -11.36 19.03 11.66
C PHE A 953 -12.37 19.73 10.75
N GLN A 954 -13.63 19.85 11.17
CA GLN A 954 -14.68 20.55 10.42
C GLN A 954 -14.36 22.03 10.24
N LYS A 955 -13.88 22.70 11.30
CA LYS A 955 -13.48 24.11 11.24
C LYS A 955 -12.38 24.33 10.21
N LYS A 956 -11.39 23.42 10.13
CA LYS A 956 -10.31 23.52 9.15
C LYS A 956 -10.74 23.15 7.73
N ILE A 957 -11.52 22.09 7.57
CA ILE A 957 -11.91 21.60 6.24
C ILE A 957 -12.92 22.52 5.57
N ARG A 958 -13.81 23.17 6.34
CA ARG A 958 -14.76 24.16 5.82
C ARG A 958 -14.06 25.46 5.42
N GLY A 959 -13.09 25.92 6.22
CA GLY A 959 -12.51 27.26 6.05
C GLY A 959 -13.61 28.33 6.00
N ASP A 960 -13.52 29.24 5.05
CA ASP A 960 -14.50 30.32 4.84
C ASP A 960 -15.66 29.91 3.90
N THR A 961 -15.82 28.61 3.62
CA THR A 961 -16.83 28.13 2.67
C THR A 961 -18.24 28.26 3.24
N LEU A 962 -19.09 29.05 2.60
CA LEU A 962 -20.48 29.29 3.02
C LEU A 962 -21.48 28.23 2.53
N SER A 963 -21.18 27.57 1.40
CA SER A 963 -22.07 26.59 0.77
C SER A 963 -21.46 25.19 0.74
N LEU A 964 -22.31 24.18 0.90
CA LEU A 964 -21.92 22.78 0.90
C LEU A 964 -22.13 22.18 -0.48
N SER A 965 -21.03 21.90 -1.18
CA SER A 965 -21.05 21.24 -2.48
C SER A 965 -20.92 19.73 -2.36
N ASP A 966 -21.50 19.01 -3.33
CA ASP A 966 -21.33 17.55 -3.50
C ASP A 966 -21.77 16.68 -2.32
N HIS A 967 -22.69 17.17 -1.49
CA HIS A 967 -23.40 16.34 -0.51
C HIS A 967 -24.50 15.49 -1.16
N ILE A 968 -24.10 14.73 -2.18
CA ILE A 968 -24.93 13.88 -3.03
C ILE A 968 -24.62 12.40 -2.81
N SER A 969 -25.64 11.55 -2.85
CA SER A 969 -25.50 10.10 -2.62
C SER A 969 -26.06 9.28 -3.77
N LYS A 970 -25.51 8.08 -3.97
CA LYS A 970 -26.06 7.13 -4.93
C LYS A 970 -27.42 6.63 -4.45
N LYS A 971 -28.41 6.63 -5.34
CA LYS A 971 -29.71 5.99 -5.08
C LYS A 971 -29.55 4.47 -5.02
N MET A 972 -29.79 3.89 -3.85
CA MET A 972 -29.89 2.44 -3.69
C MET A 972 -31.13 1.89 -4.39
N ASN A 973 -31.04 0.64 -4.85
CA ASN A 973 -32.22 -0.10 -5.25
C ASN A 973 -33.11 -0.40 -4.03
N GLU A 974 -34.37 -0.73 -4.27
CA GLU A 974 -35.37 -0.94 -3.22
C GLU A 974 -34.92 -1.98 -2.19
N VAL A 975 -34.38 -3.12 -2.64
CA VAL A 975 -33.91 -4.19 -1.74
C VAL A 975 -32.80 -3.71 -0.81
N ASN A 976 -31.80 -3.01 -1.34
CA ASN A 976 -30.67 -2.55 -0.53
C ASN A 976 -31.08 -1.41 0.40
N LEU A 977 -32.04 -0.57 0.01
CA LEU A 977 -32.61 0.43 0.90
C LEU A 977 -33.37 -0.24 2.06
N ILE A 978 -34.17 -1.27 1.78
CA ILE A 978 -34.84 -2.05 2.84
C ILE A 978 -33.80 -2.68 3.75
N ARG A 979 -32.76 -3.33 3.21
CA ARG A 979 -31.66 -3.88 4.01
C ARG A 979 -31.04 -2.83 4.91
N CYS A 980 -30.65 -1.68 4.35
CA CYS A 980 -30.07 -0.57 5.11
C CYS A 980 -30.94 -0.16 6.30
N LYS A 981 -32.26 -0.01 6.09
CA LYS A 981 -33.22 0.31 7.17
C LYS A 981 -33.29 -0.75 8.28
N HIS A 982 -33.01 -2.02 7.96
CA HIS A 982 -33.03 -3.11 8.94
C HIS A 982 -31.67 -3.29 9.64
N ILE A 983 -30.58 -2.70 9.14
CA ILE A 983 -29.31 -2.68 9.86
C ILE A 983 -29.44 -1.74 11.06
N PRO A 984 -29.27 -2.23 12.31
CA PRO A 984 -29.41 -1.41 13.51
C PRO A 984 -28.39 -0.26 13.52
N LYS A 985 -28.76 0.89 14.10
CA LYS A 985 -27.93 2.11 14.19
C LYS A 985 -26.93 2.07 15.35
N ARG A 986 -26.41 0.89 15.69
CA ARG A 986 -25.42 0.70 16.76
C ARG A 986 -24.04 0.37 16.13
N PRO A 987 -22.92 0.75 16.77
CA PRO A 987 -21.59 0.49 16.23
C PRO A 987 -21.34 -0.98 15.93
N GLY A 988 -20.65 -1.25 14.81
CA GLY A 988 -20.27 -2.59 14.39
C GLY A 988 -21.38 -3.44 13.75
N CYS A 989 -22.58 -2.88 13.52
CA CYS A 989 -23.65 -3.61 12.84
C CYS A 989 -23.44 -3.73 11.33
N ASP A 990 -23.69 -4.93 10.80
CA ASP A 990 -23.51 -5.29 9.40
C ASP A 990 -24.56 -6.32 8.94
N TRP A 991 -24.34 -6.98 7.80
CA TRP A 991 -25.28 -7.94 7.24
C TRP A 991 -25.68 -9.09 8.19
N HIS A 992 -24.86 -9.42 9.21
CA HIS A 992 -25.19 -10.44 10.22
C HIS A 992 -26.39 -10.03 11.08
N ASP A 993 -26.66 -8.73 11.20
CA ASP A 993 -27.77 -8.18 11.98
C ASP A 993 -29.08 -8.11 11.17
N LEU A 994 -29.08 -8.50 9.89
CA LEU A 994 -30.30 -8.55 9.11
C LEU A 994 -31.22 -9.69 9.62
N PRO A 995 -32.52 -9.44 9.80
CA PRO A 995 -33.44 -10.50 10.19
C PRO A 995 -33.63 -11.53 9.07
N ASP A 996 -33.80 -12.79 9.45
CA ASP A 996 -34.08 -13.89 8.52
C ASP A 996 -35.55 -13.87 8.08
N GLU A 997 -35.89 -12.84 7.31
CA GLU A 997 -37.23 -12.55 6.84
C GLU A 997 -37.28 -12.31 5.32
N LYS A 998 -38.48 -12.46 4.77
CA LYS A 998 -38.78 -12.20 3.36
C LYS A 998 -39.57 -10.92 3.24
N VAL A 999 -39.15 -10.04 2.33
CA VAL A 999 -39.84 -8.78 2.05
C VAL A 999 -40.42 -8.78 0.64
N LYS A 1000 -41.63 -8.23 0.50
CA LYS A 1000 -42.30 -8.03 -0.78
C LYS A 1000 -41.93 -6.66 -1.34
N LEU A 1001 -41.34 -6.64 -2.54
CA LEU A 1001 -40.94 -5.43 -3.24
C LEU A 1001 -42.14 -4.77 -3.94
N SER A 1002 -41.99 -3.50 -4.33
CA SER A 1002 -42.93 -2.74 -5.16
C SER A 1002 -43.31 -3.47 -6.46
N THR A 1003 -42.38 -4.27 -7.01
CA THR A 1003 -42.58 -5.13 -8.19
C THR A 1003 -43.45 -6.36 -7.92
N GLY A 1004 -43.89 -6.60 -6.69
CA GLY A 1004 -44.62 -7.79 -6.25
C GLY A 1004 -43.72 -9.00 -5.96
N LYS A 1005 -42.43 -8.94 -6.29
CA LYS A 1005 -41.45 -10.00 -6.04
C LYS A 1005 -41.09 -10.08 -4.56
N THR A 1006 -41.09 -11.29 -4.01
CA THR A 1006 -40.60 -11.58 -2.66
C THR A 1006 -39.12 -11.92 -2.68
N VAL A 1007 -38.32 -11.29 -1.81
CA VAL A 1007 -36.87 -11.51 -1.70
C VAL A 1007 -36.45 -11.73 -0.25
N ASP A 1008 -35.45 -12.58 -0.05
CA ASP A 1008 -34.81 -12.77 1.26
C ASP A 1008 -33.99 -11.53 1.62
N LEU A 1009 -34.15 -11.03 2.86
CA LEU A 1009 -33.37 -9.88 3.34
C LEU A 1009 -31.89 -10.25 3.43
N ILE A 1010 -31.57 -11.41 4.00
CA ILE A 1010 -30.20 -11.94 4.01
C ILE A 1010 -29.85 -12.45 2.59
N PRO A 1011 -28.83 -11.88 1.92
CA PRO A 1011 -28.42 -12.39 0.62
C PRO A 1011 -27.82 -13.80 0.76
N LYS A 1012 -28.45 -14.81 0.14
CA LYS A 1012 -28.00 -16.23 0.18
C LYS A 1012 -26.53 -16.45 -0.18
N TYR A 1013 -25.98 -15.62 -1.07
CA TYR A 1013 -24.57 -15.69 -1.44
C TYR A 1013 -23.64 -15.48 -0.24
N LEU A 1014 -23.98 -14.56 0.69
CA LEU A 1014 -23.17 -14.29 1.88
C LEU A 1014 -23.11 -15.53 2.78
N LEU A 1015 -24.25 -16.14 3.10
CA LEU A 1015 -24.32 -17.39 3.86
C LEU A 1015 -23.47 -18.51 3.23
N ASN A 1016 -23.56 -18.67 1.91
CA ASN A 1016 -22.89 -19.76 1.20
C ASN A 1016 -21.36 -19.61 1.12
N THR A 1017 -20.85 -18.38 1.22
CA THR A 1017 -19.41 -18.08 1.01
C THR A 1017 -18.74 -17.47 2.24
N ALA A 1018 -19.48 -17.20 3.32
CA ALA A 1018 -19.02 -16.60 4.56
C ALA A 1018 -17.76 -17.28 5.12
N LYS A 1019 -17.76 -18.61 5.25
CA LYS A 1019 -16.61 -19.37 5.77
C LYS A 1019 -15.31 -19.18 5.00
N ARG A 1020 -15.39 -18.85 3.71
CA ARG A 1020 -14.22 -18.69 2.82
C ARG A 1020 -13.73 -17.24 2.72
N ASN A 1021 -14.45 -16.28 3.30
CA ASN A 1021 -14.20 -14.84 3.12
C ASN A 1021 -14.35 -14.11 4.46
N ASN A 1022 -13.79 -14.68 5.54
CA ASN A 1022 -13.84 -14.11 6.89
C ASN A 1022 -15.24 -13.63 7.33
N GLN A 1023 -16.25 -14.46 7.10
CA GLN A 1023 -17.67 -14.17 7.36
C GLN A 1023 -18.23 -12.92 6.65
N TRP A 1024 -17.54 -12.36 5.66
CA TRP A 1024 -17.95 -11.11 5.00
C TRP A 1024 -18.23 -9.96 5.99
N LYS A 1025 -17.46 -9.92 7.10
CA LYS A 1025 -17.61 -8.88 8.12
C LYS A 1025 -17.55 -7.49 7.50
N GLY A 1026 -18.47 -6.61 7.91
CA GLY A 1026 -18.56 -5.23 7.41
C GLY A 1026 -19.40 -5.03 6.14
N LEU A 1027 -19.80 -6.08 5.41
CA LEU A 1027 -20.73 -5.90 4.28
C LEU A 1027 -22.09 -5.39 4.76
N TYR A 1028 -22.69 -4.44 4.04
CA TYR A 1028 -23.87 -3.69 4.52
C TYR A 1028 -23.66 -2.96 5.85
N GLY A 1029 -22.41 -2.78 6.28
CA GLY A 1029 -22.06 -2.17 7.55
C GLY A 1029 -22.33 -0.68 7.59
N ARG A 1030 -22.72 -0.20 8.78
CA ARG A 1030 -22.77 1.23 9.12
C ARG A 1030 -21.42 1.68 9.64
N LEU A 1031 -21.04 2.91 9.32
CA LEU A 1031 -19.92 3.57 9.98
C LEU A 1031 -20.23 3.79 11.46
N ASP A 1032 -19.20 3.77 12.30
CA ASP A 1032 -19.26 4.14 13.71
C ASP A 1032 -18.81 5.60 13.88
N TRP A 1033 -19.57 6.39 14.64
CA TRP A 1033 -19.26 7.79 14.95
C TRP A 1033 -17.89 7.96 15.62
N GLU A 1034 -17.53 7.05 16.53
CA GLU A 1034 -16.23 7.07 17.22
C GLU A 1034 -15.14 6.28 16.48
N GLY A 1035 -15.51 5.66 15.36
CA GLY A 1035 -14.62 4.87 14.52
C GLY A 1035 -13.97 5.66 13.39
N ASN A 1036 -13.57 4.94 12.34
CA ASN A 1036 -12.97 5.49 11.13
C ASN A 1036 -13.71 4.99 9.87
N PHE A 1037 -13.54 5.71 8.77
CA PHE A 1037 -13.90 5.23 7.44
C PHE A 1037 -12.98 4.08 7.03
N PRO A 1038 -13.52 3.05 6.34
CA PRO A 1038 -12.68 2.13 5.61
C PRO A 1038 -12.06 2.85 4.39
N THR A 1039 -11.19 2.17 3.65
CA THR A 1039 -10.59 2.79 2.47
C THR A 1039 -11.65 3.27 1.47
N SER A 1040 -11.57 4.54 1.05
CA SER A 1040 -12.51 5.12 0.09
C SER A 1040 -12.31 4.46 -1.26
N VAL A 1041 -13.34 3.76 -1.71
CA VAL A 1041 -13.37 3.08 -2.99
C VAL A 1041 -13.92 4.00 -4.07
N THR A 1042 -13.52 3.74 -5.32
CA THR A 1042 -13.99 4.49 -6.49
C THR A 1042 -15.49 4.37 -6.76
N TYR A 1043 -16.15 3.39 -6.13
CA TYR A 1043 -17.57 3.19 -6.23
C TYR A 1043 -18.15 2.47 -5.00
N PRO A 1044 -18.66 3.23 -4.00
CA PRO A 1044 -19.23 2.66 -2.79
C PRO A 1044 -20.41 1.73 -3.08
N GLN A 1045 -20.34 0.51 -2.56
CA GLN A 1045 -21.39 -0.50 -2.70
C GLN A 1045 -21.50 -1.36 -1.44
N PRO A 1046 -22.72 -1.67 -0.96
CA PRO A 1046 -22.90 -2.50 0.24
C PRO A 1046 -22.37 -3.93 0.10
N MET A 1047 -22.35 -4.47 -1.12
CA MET A 1047 -21.77 -5.78 -1.47
C MET A 1047 -20.40 -5.68 -2.15
N GLY A 1048 -19.76 -4.50 -2.14
CA GLY A 1048 -18.38 -4.37 -2.59
C GLY A 1048 -17.43 -5.02 -1.59
N ARG A 1049 -16.17 -5.28 -1.96
CA ARG A 1049 -15.17 -5.89 -1.07
C ARG A 1049 -15.05 -5.18 0.30
N VAL A 1050 -15.19 -3.84 0.32
CA VAL A 1050 -15.20 -3.05 1.57
C VAL A 1050 -16.56 -3.11 2.27
N GLY A 1051 -17.66 -2.90 1.54
CA GLY A 1051 -19.05 -3.11 1.99
C GLY A 1051 -19.61 -2.19 3.08
N MET A 1052 -18.76 -1.67 3.98
CA MET A 1052 -19.12 -0.74 5.04
C MET A 1052 -19.22 0.66 4.47
N CYS A 1053 -20.41 1.02 3.99
CA CYS A 1053 -20.64 2.27 3.28
C CYS A 1053 -21.96 2.95 3.68
N PHE A 1054 -22.63 2.51 4.73
CA PHE A 1054 -23.81 3.18 5.24
C PHE A 1054 -23.44 4.28 6.23
N HIS A 1055 -24.19 5.38 6.18
CA HIS A 1055 -24.10 6.44 7.17
C HIS A 1055 -24.42 5.88 8.57
N PRO A 1056 -23.80 6.40 9.65
CA PRO A 1056 -24.10 5.94 11.02
C PRO A 1056 -25.61 5.93 11.33
N ASP A 1057 -26.29 7.07 11.17
CA ASP A 1057 -27.72 7.18 11.52
C ASP A 1057 -28.74 7.20 10.36
N GLN A 1058 -28.31 7.57 9.15
CA GLN A 1058 -29.19 7.79 8.00
C GLN A 1058 -29.30 6.52 7.15
N ASP A 1059 -30.46 6.25 6.57
CA ASP A 1059 -30.70 5.04 5.76
C ASP A 1059 -30.26 5.24 4.30
N ARG A 1060 -28.96 5.53 4.13
CA ARG A 1060 -28.33 5.80 2.84
C ARG A 1060 -26.88 5.36 2.80
N ILE A 1061 -26.35 5.27 1.58
CA ILE A 1061 -24.91 5.21 1.35
C ILE A 1061 -24.30 6.59 1.64
N ILE A 1062 -23.05 6.60 2.07
CA ILE A 1062 -22.26 7.82 2.23
C ILE A 1062 -22.21 8.68 0.96
N THR A 1063 -22.17 10.00 1.12
CA THR A 1063 -22.15 10.97 0.01
C THR A 1063 -20.75 11.13 -0.58
N VAL A 1064 -20.69 11.79 -1.76
CA VAL A 1064 -19.42 12.23 -2.36
C VAL A 1064 -18.63 13.12 -1.38
N ARG A 1065 -19.26 14.13 -0.79
CA ARG A 1065 -18.64 15.02 0.21
C ARG A 1065 -18.13 14.30 1.47
N GLU A 1066 -18.87 13.34 2.00
CA GLU A 1066 -18.42 12.53 3.15
C GLU A 1066 -17.16 11.72 2.80
N CYS A 1067 -17.12 11.14 1.59
CA CYS A 1067 -15.88 10.50 1.10
C CYS A 1067 -14.74 11.52 0.92
N ALA A 1068 -15.00 12.72 0.39
CA ALA A 1068 -13.98 13.75 0.21
C ALA A 1068 -13.35 14.18 1.55
N ARG A 1069 -14.19 14.45 2.56
CA ARG A 1069 -13.72 14.77 3.91
C ARG A 1069 -12.96 13.62 4.58
N SER A 1070 -13.36 12.36 4.34
CA SER A 1070 -12.62 11.20 4.84
C SER A 1070 -11.16 11.12 4.35
N GLN A 1071 -10.87 11.73 3.19
CA GLN A 1071 -9.52 11.87 2.61
C GLN A 1071 -8.83 13.18 3.01
N GLY A 1072 -9.51 14.08 3.72
CA GLY A 1072 -8.98 15.39 4.09
C GLY A 1072 -8.97 16.42 2.95
N PHE A 1073 -9.85 16.30 1.95
CA PHE A 1073 -10.06 17.38 0.97
C PHE A 1073 -10.83 18.55 1.60
N PRO A 1074 -10.38 19.80 1.41
CA PRO A 1074 -11.15 20.99 1.77
C PRO A 1074 -12.55 20.98 1.15
N ASP A 1075 -13.51 21.60 1.83
CA ASP A 1075 -14.89 21.67 1.33
C ASP A 1075 -15.01 22.54 0.07
N GLY A 1076 -14.14 23.53 -0.07
CA GLY A 1076 -13.99 24.34 -1.28
C GLY A 1076 -13.37 23.60 -2.47
N TYR A 1077 -12.82 22.38 -2.29
CA TYR A 1077 -12.21 21.64 -3.39
C TYR A 1077 -13.25 21.18 -4.41
N HIS A 1078 -12.99 21.44 -5.69
CA HIS A 1078 -13.93 21.19 -6.78
C HIS A 1078 -13.75 19.81 -7.42
N PHE A 1079 -14.85 19.07 -7.56
CA PHE A 1079 -14.90 17.79 -8.29
C PHE A 1079 -15.83 17.89 -9.50
N VAL A 1080 -15.42 17.30 -10.63
CA VAL A 1080 -16.13 17.46 -11.92
C VAL A 1080 -16.73 16.14 -12.40
N GLY A 1081 -17.85 16.22 -13.12
CA GLY A 1081 -18.54 15.08 -13.74
C GLY A 1081 -19.65 14.48 -12.88
N ASN A 1082 -20.13 13.30 -13.29
CA ASN A 1082 -21.23 12.61 -12.59
C ASN A 1082 -20.79 12.02 -11.23
N ILE A 1083 -21.76 11.62 -10.41
CA ILE A 1083 -21.51 11.07 -9.06
C ILE A 1083 -20.46 9.94 -9.03
N ARG A 1084 -20.44 9.07 -10.06
CA ARG A 1084 -19.47 7.98 -10.17
C ARG A 1084 -18.06 8.51 -10.46
N SER A 1085 -17.96 9.53 -11.31
CA SER A 1085 -16.69 10.19 -11.64
C SER A 1085 -16.10 10.89 -10.41
N LYS A 1086 -16.93 11.57 -9.62
CA LYS A 1086 -16.51 12.22 -8.37
C LYS A 1086 -16.04 11.21 -7.32
N HIS A 1087 -16.80 10.13 -7.07
CA HIS A 1087 -16.32 9.05 -6.19
C HIS A 1087 -15.01 8.41 -6.69
N ARG A 1088 -14.84 8.26 -8.01
CA ARG A 1088 -13.60 7.73 -8.59
C ARG A 1088 -12.41 8.67 -8.39
N GLN A 1089 -12.60 9.98 -8.59
CA GLN A 1089 -11.59 11.01 -8.30
C GLN A 1089 -11.11 10.92 -6.85
N ILE A 1090 -12.03 10.93 -5.88
CA ILE A 1090 -11.75 10.86 -4.44
C ILE A 1090 -11.13 9.50 -4.04
N GLY A 1091 -11.64 8.41 -4.63
CA GLY A 1091 -11.17 7.05 -4.35
C GLY A 1091 -9.76 6.78 -4.89
N ASN A 1092 -9.37 7.44 -5.98
CA ASN A 1092 -8.03 7.32 -6.57
C ASN A 1092 -7.02 8.27 -5.94
N ALA A 1093 -7.44 9.43 -5.43
CA ALA A 1093 -6.54 10.43 -4.89
C ALA A 1093 -5.68 9.95 -3.70
N VAL A 1094 -4.50 10.55 -3.57
CA VAL A 1094 -3.74 10.55 -2.32
C VAL A 1094 -4.40 11.57 -1.36
N PRO A 1095 -4.63 11.22 -0.08
CA PRO A 1095 -5.16 12.17 0.89
C PRO A 1095 -4.24 13.40 1.02
N PRO A 1096 -4.74 14.64 0.82
CA PRO A 1096 -3.90 15.85 0.92
C PRO A 1096 -3.10 15.98 2.23
N PRO A 1097 -3.62 15.59 3.41
CA PRO A 1097 -2.82 15.64 4.64
C PRO A 1097 -1.56 14.76 4.64
N LEU A 1098 -1.64 13.57 4.03
CA LEU A 1098 -0.48 12.68 3.87
C LEU A 1098 0.51 13.28 2.86
N ALA A 1099 0.01 13.81 1.73
CA ALA A 1099 0.83 14.48 0.73
C ALA A 1099 1.52 15.73 1.29
N TYR A 1100 0.85 16.48 2.18
CA TYR A 1100 1.42 17.61 2.90
C TYR A 1100 2.56 17.19 3.84
N ALA A 1101 2.37 16.11 4.60
CA ALA A 1101 3.42 15.58 5.47
C ALA A 1101 4.67 15.14 4.66
N LEU A 1102 4.47 14.52 3.49
CA LEU A 1102 5.54 14.20 2.55
C LEU A 1102 6.20 15.47 1.97
N GLY A 1103 5.40 16.46 1.57
CA GLY A 1103 5.88 17.75 1.06
C GLY A 1103 6.74 18.50 2.07
N ARG A 1104 6.42 18.44 3.36
CA ARG A 1104 7.25 19.02 4.43
C ARG A 1104 8.64 18.37 4.49
N LYS A 1105 8.74 17.06 4.30
CA LYS A 1105 10.03 16.34 4.25
C LYS A 1105 10.81 16.67 2.99
N LEU A 1106 10.13 16.85 1.86
CA LEU A 1106 10.76 17.40 0.66
C LEU A 1106 11.28 18.82 0.90
N LYS A 1107 10.50 19.70 1.53
CA LYS A 1107 10.95 21.06 1.86
C LYS A 1107 12.18 21.07 2.77
N GLN A 1108 12.19 20.22 3.80
CA GLN A 1108 13.37 20.05 4.66
C GLN A 1108 14.61 19.61 3.88
N ALA A 1109 14.45 18.71 2.91
CA ALA A 1109 15.53 18.29 2.04
C ALA A 1109 16.03 19.40 1.10
N ILE A 1110 15.13 20.28 0.63
CA ILE A 1110 15.46 21.46 -0.19
C ILE A 1110 16.25 22.49 0.61
N ASP A 1111 15.84 22.71 1.85
CA ASP A 1111 16.43 23.73 2.73
C ASP A 1111 17.74 23.26 3.36
N ALA A 1112 17.95 21.95 3.46
CA ALA A 1112 19.23 21.37 3.80
C ALA A 1112 20.26 21.74 2.73
N LYS A 1113 21.26 22.55 3.10
CA LYS A 1113 22.30 23.04 2.16
C LYS A 1113 22.85 21.85 1.34
N PRO A 1114 22.88 21.94 0.00
CA PRO A 1114 23.49 20.90 -0.81
C PRO A 1114 24.96 20.76 -0.40
N LEU A 1115 25.42 19.51 -0.28
CA LEU A 1115 26.85 19.22 -0.20
C LEU A 1115 27.48 19.85 -1.45
N LYS A 1116 28.35 20.85 -1.25
CA LYS A 1116 29.01 21.51 -2.38
C LYS A 1116 29.91 20.48 -3.07
N LEU A 1117 29.53 20.07 -4.27
CA LEU A 1117 30.46 19.46 -5.22
C LEU A 1117 31.50 20.54 -5.56
N THR A 1118 32.73 20.37 -5.11
CA THR A 1118 33.86 21.18 -5.61
C THR A 1118 34.25 20.64 -6.99
N GLU A 1119 34.64 21.53 -7.91
CA GLU A 1119 35.15 21.15 -9.24
C GLU A 1119 36.35 20.19 -9.16
N ASP A 1120 37.05 20.15 -8.01
CA ASP A 1120 38.12 19.21 -7.71
C ASP A 1120 37.66 17.74 -7.69
N MET A 1121 36.37 17.44 -7.44
CA MET A 1121 35.87 16.06 -7.34
C MET A 1121 35.77 15.35 -8.69
N VAL A 1122 35.58 16.08 -9.79
CA VAL A 1122 35.65 15.50 -11.15
C VAL A 1122 37.07 15.04 -11.46
N GLN A 1123 38.07 15.74 -10.93
CA GLN A 1123 39.48 15.40 -11.09
C GLN A 1123 39.92 14.22 -10.19
N VAL A 1124 39.37 14.10 -8.98
CA VAL A 1124 39.66 12.99 -8.06
C VAL A 1124 39.00 11.68 -8.52
N GLY A 1125 37.78 11.73 -9.07
CA GLY A 1125 37.12 10.57 -9.70
C GLY A 1125 37.87 10.04 -10.93
N LEU A 1126 38.50 10.93 -11.71
CA LEU A 1126 39.39 10.54 -12.81
C LEU A 1126 40.69 9.89 -12.29
N ASN A 1127 41.25 10.36 -11.17
CA ASN A 1127 42.47 9.80 -10.59
C ASN A 1127 42.28 8.45 -9.89
N LEU A 1128 41.06 8.11 -9.42
CA LEU A 1128 40.75 6.77 -8.90
C LEU A 1128 40.41 5.76 -10.01
N SER A 1129 40.13 6.23 -11.23
CA SER A 1129 39.89 5.37 -12.42
C SER A 1129 41.17 4.99 -13.19
N LEU A 1130 42.28 5.70 -12.93
CA LEU A 1130 43.57 5.47 -13.56
C LEU A 1130 44.56 4.97 -12.49
N GLY A 1131 44.54 3.66 -12.23
CA GLY A 1131 45.71 3.02 -11.63
C GLY A 1131 46.93 3.25 -12.54
N PRO A 1132 48.14 3.40 -12.00
CA PRO A 1132 49.33 3.52 -12.84
C PRO A 1132 49.48 2.22 -13.65
N ILE A 1133 49.68 2.36 -14.96
CA ILE A 1133 50.17 1.30 -15.84
C ILE A 1133 51.53 0.80 -15.35
#